data_AF-A0A9P5C5E8-F1
#
_entry.id   AF-A0A9P5C5E8-F1
#
_cell.length_a   1.000
_cell.length_b   1.000
_cell.length_c   1.000
_cell.angle_alpha   90.00
_cell.angle_beta   90.00
_cell.angle_gamma   90.00
#
_symmetry.space_group_name_H-M   'P 1'
#
loop_
_entity.id
_entity.type
_entity.pdbx_description
1 polymer ?
#
loop_
_entity_poly.entity_id
_entity_poly.type
_entity_poly.pdbx_seq_one_letter_code
_entity_poly.pdbx_strand_id
1 'polypeptide(L)'
;MNYMIVLLEYPGNLQCGNHLAQHIRQKLEYDLGYTATVGISTNKLLSKLVGNVNKPNSQTTLIPPYNADDDDWDNVTPFIDDHEVGKIPGIGFKIAQKIRHHVLRRPADFDDGLVYGGTKDPVKVRDVRTYPDMGPDVLERILGGPGAPHGIGSRVWDLLNGSDDAPVSQARIVPRQISIEDSYIRLDTMSEVIKQLRVLAISLLKRMRTDLVEIDQEPVDNSSTDSGPSTQRWLAHAKTLRLSTRPRPPQNPDGSRNRSFARISRSAPMPSFVFNLKETVETLAGRLIREALIPLFKQLHPEKRGWNLSLVNLAATNMIESASEKSGAGRDIGKMFRQQDNVLAPFRVRNDLVEGAINIHPKQHPVSRKLTKELTDEPRERPPIRAEPQPYQPKFLKSSIGSEDMPTLSQENDTVMNDFWEEDDDMLDADAYRFWNMTTMPRQGADVVDALTESQGTPQTVELEEIIAGTATFSDQTASGPPIDGGYLAWRLLLSAFVFESLLWGFPLSFGVFQEYYNSIPEFRNSPYISIVGTTASGISYLGAPLVIPFIRRWSRITLRGVAVFLFVLTGPLIPLLKGRPGQQHTIALRTDWTFLRARLFWIYSISNLLMGLGYFFPALFLPSYATAIGLSTSKGALLLALMSVAQVAGQFTFGYLSDKRTSVNALITVSVSIAAIATLSAWGLARSIAPLVLFALLYGFFGAGYTAMWARMVTAVSEEPSAAQAIFGMFNFGKGVGNIAAGPISAALNYHPELSERLRALAQSGDFPHLLVYGPSGAGKKTRIVATLKELYGPGVEKIKIDARVFQTTTNRKLEFNIVASVYHLEITPSDVGNYDRVVVQDLLKEVAQTQQVDLSAKQRFKVVVINEADHLTRDAQAALRRTMEKYSPNLRLILLANSTSNIIAPIRSRTLLVRVAAPTEDEICGVLRTVGKKEGWSEVAPLNKRIAKESGRNLRKALLMFEAVHAQNEKVTDQTHIPPPDWEALIEQIARQIVEERSPQRLLQVRASLYDLLSHCIDSTTIIKTLTWKLIPKTDDALKPEVIKWAAFYEHRCKMGSKQIFHLEAFVAKYMRLYESFSMGIDFDSA
;
A
#
# COMPACT_ATOMS: atom_id res chain seq x y z
N MET A 1 4.37 7.45 -51.06
CA MET A 1 5.23 6.33 -50.64
C MET A 1 4.83 5.94 -49.23
N ASN A 2 4.14 4.82 -49.08
CA ASN A 2 3.80 4.28 -47.77
C ASN A 2 4.87 3.23 -47.41
N TYR A 3 5.46 3.35 -46.23
CA TYR A 3 6.35 2.32 -45.70
C TYR A 3 5.50 1.26 -45.01
N MET A 4 5.64 0.00 -45.43
CA MET A 4 5.11 -1.13 -44.68
C MET A 4 6.27 -1.84 -43.98
N ILE A 5 6.05 -2.21 -42.72
CA ILE A 5 7.03 -2.90 -41.87
C ILE A 5 6.27 -4.11 -41.31
N VAL A 6 6.81 -5.30 -41.54
CA VAL A 6 6.26 -6.57 -41.02
C VAL A 6 7.27 -7.13 -40.04
N LEU A 7 6.89 -7.22 -38.76
CA LEU A 7 7.72 -7.70 -37.65
C LEU A 7 7.12 -9.01 -37.12
N LEU A 8 7.98 -9.98 -36.84
CA LEU A 8 7.59 -11.36 -36.56
C LEU A 8 8.54 -11.96 -35.52
N GLU A 9 7.97 -12.46 -34.42
CA GLU A 9 8.70 -12.94 -33.23
C GLU A 9 9.46 -14.26 -33.46
N TYR A 10 9.22 -14.96 -34.57
CA TYR A 10 9.80 -16.28 -34.86
C TYR A 10 10.45 -16.30 -36.26
N PRO A 11 11.69 -16.82 -36.41
CA PRO A 11 12.42 -16.79 -37.67
C PRO A 11 11.71 -17.55 -38.80
N GLY A 12 11.03 -18.67 -38.50
CA GLY A 12 10.25 -19.43 -39.47
C GLY A 12 9.10 -18.64 -40.10
N ASN A 13 8.56 -17.62 -39.42
CA ASN A 13 7.45 -16.82 -39.94
C ASN A 13 7.89 -15.79 -40.98
N LEU A 14 9.18 -15.42 -41.07
CA LEU A 14 9.66 -14.35 -41.97
C LEU A 14 9.33 -14.60 -43.44
N GLN A 15 9.31 -15.86 -43.87
CA GLN A 15 8.87 -16.26 -45.22
C GLN A 15 7.38 -15.96 -45.44
N CYS A 16 6.51 -16.29 -44.47
CA CYS A 16 5.09 -15.93 -44.49
C CYS A 16 4.90 -14.40 -44.48
N GLY A 17 5.73 -13.67 -43.74
CA GLY A 17 5.78 -12.21 -43.77
C GLY A 17 6.09 -11.65 -45.16
N ASN A 18 7.05 -12.26 -45.87
CA ASN A 18 7.40 -11.90 -47.25
C ASN A 18 6.26 -12.16 -48.24
N HIS A 19 5.53 -13.27 -48.12
CA HIS A 19 4.34 -13.54 -48.95
C HIS A 19 3.18 -12.58 -48.67
N LEU A 20 2.88 -12.31 -47.39
CA LEU A 20 1.86 -11.33 -47.00
C LEU A 20 2.22 -9.92 -47.49
N ALA A 21 3.49 -9.53 -47.35
CA ALA A 21 3.99 -8.25 -47.83
C ALA A 21 3.84 -8.09 -49.36
N GLN A 22 4.15 -9.14 -50.12
CA GLN A 22 3.97 -9.17 -51.56
C GLN A 22 2.50 -8.98 -51.96
N HIS A 23 1.59 -9.72 -51.32
CA HIS A 23 0.15 -9.63 -51.59
C HIS A 23 -0.41 -8.22 -51.33
N ILE A 24 -0.05 -7.61 -50.19
CA ILE A 24 -0.50 -6.25 -49.86
C ILE A 24 0.11 -5.23 -50.84
N ARG A 25 1.39 -5.35 -51.21
CA ARG A 25 2.00 -4.46 -52.22
C ARG A 25 1.31 -4.57 -53.58
N GLN A 26 1.02 -5.79 -54.04
CA GLN A 26 0.30 -6.02 -55.29
C GLN A 26 -1.11 -5.41 -55.28
N LYS A 27 -1.84 -5.49 -54.15
CA LYS A 27 -3.13 -4.81 -53.99
C LYS A 27 -3.01 -3.28 -53.96
N LEU A 28 -2.04 -2.72 -53.23
CA LEU A 28 -1.81 -1.27 -53.22
C LEU A 28 -1.47 -0.74 -54.63
N GLU A 29 -0.76 -1.53 -55.44
CA GLU A 29 -0.40 -1.19 -56.81
C GLU A 29 -1.58 -1.35 -57.79
N TYR A 30 -2.34 -2.44 -57.71
CA TYR A 30 -3.47 -2.74 -58.61
C TYR A 30 -4.77 -2.01 -58.24
N ASP A 31 -5.19 -2.07 -56.97
CA ASP A 31 -6.48 -1.51 -56.50
C ASP A 31 -6.41 0.03 -56.35
N LEU A 32 -5.22 0.59 -56.08
CA LEU A 32 -5.04 2.00 -55.70
C LEU A 32 -3.94 2.76 -56.47
N GLY A 33 -3.17 2.10 -57.35
CA GLY A 33 -2.10 2.75 -58.13
C GLY A 33 -0.88 3.21 -57.32
N TYR A 34 -0.69 2.71 -56.09
CA TYR A 34 0.38 3.13 -55.20
C TYR A 34 1.58 2.17 -55.19
N THR A 35 2.73 2.68 -55.61
CA THR A 35 4.02 2.00 -55.37
C THR A 35 4.40 2.05 -53.89
N ALA A 36 4.88 0.92 -53.38
CA ALA A 36 5.31 0.76 -51.99
C ALA A 36 6.64 0.00 -51.90
N THR A 37 7.43 0.32 -50.87
CA THR A 37 8.65 -0.43 -50.53
C THR A 37 8.44 -1.12 -49.19
N VAL A 38 8.90 -2.37 -49.06
CA VAL A 38 8.72 -3.18 -47.83
C VAL A 38 10.05 -3.74 -47.37
N GLY A 39 10.33 -3.64 -46.06
CA GLY A 39 11.46 -4.27 -45.42
C GLY A 39 11.00 -5.19 -44.29
N ILE A 40 11.64 -6.36 -44.21
CA ILE A 40 11.21 -7.46 -43.33
C ILE A 40 12.43 -8.03 -42.61
N SER A 41 12.34 -8.11 -41.28
CA SER A 41 13.36 -8.64 -40.38
C SER A 41 12.72 -8.90 -39.01
N THR A 42 13.50 -9.41 -38.05
CA THR A 42 13.06 -9.64 -36.65
C THR A 42 12.75 -8.34 -35.93
N ASN A 43 13.58 -7.29 -36.12
CA ASN A 43 13.42 -6.01 -35.43
C ASN A 43 13.16 -4.82 -36.36
N LYS A 44 12.81 -3.70 -35.71
CA LYS A 44 12.28 -2.45 -36.27
C LYS A 44 13.35 -1.56 -36.90
N LEU A 45 14.59 -1.64 -36.45
CA LEU A 45 15.76 -1.00 -37.05
C LEU A 45 16.13 -1.70 -38.37
N LEU A 46 16.33 -3.01 -38.32
CA LEU A 46 16.73 -3.81 -39.48
C LEU A 46 15.67 -3.77 -40.58
N SER A 47 14.40 -3.95 -40.23
CA SER A 47 13.29 -3.84 -41.19
C SER A 47 13.25 -2.48 -41.92
N LYS A 48 13.64 -1.38 -41.26
CA LYS A 48 13.75 -0.06 -41.91
C LYS A 48 14.98 0.06 -42.83
N LEU A 49 16.13 -0.45 -42.40
CA LEU A 49 17.36 -0.43 -43.20
C LEU A 49 17.19 -1.28 -44.46
N VAL A 50 16.73 -2.52 -44.30
CA VAL A 50 16.43 -3.47 -45.38
C VAL A 50 15.39 -2.88 -46.36
N GLY A 51 14.34 -2.23 -45.85
CA GLY A 51 13.33 -1.53 -46.66
C GLY A 51 13.83 -0.25 -47.38
N ASN A 52 15.07 0.17 -47.16
CA ASN A 52 15.70 1.27 -47.91
C ASN A 52 16.50 0.80 -49.13
N VAL A 53 16.93 -0.47 -49.19
CA VAL A 53 17.87 -0.98 -50.19
C VAL A 53 17.31 -0.86 -51.61
N ASN A 54 16.11 -1.41 -51.84
CA ASN A 54 15.51 -1.54 -53.18
C ASN A 54 14.30 -0.59 -53.38
N LYS A 55 14.51 0.71 -53.16
CA LYS A 55 13.48 1.73 -53.45
C LYS A 55 13.36 2.00 -54.96
N PRO A 56 12.17 2.39 -55.47
CA PRO A 56 10.94 2.70 -54.74
C PRO A 56 9.88 1.57 -54.69
N ASN A 57 10.00 0.53 -55.53
CA ASN A 57 8.97 -0.50 -55.68
C ASN A 57 9.55 -1.92 -55.62
N SER A 58 9.99 -2.34 -54.44
CA SER A 58 10.42 -3.71 -54.18
C SER A 58 10.22 -4.06 -52.71
N GLN A 59 10.36 -5.34 -52.40
CA GLN A 59 10.45 -5.86 -51.04
C GLN A 59 11.86 -6.41 -50.81
N THR A 60 12.34 -6.40 -49.57
CA THR A 60 13.61 -7.04 -49.21
C THR A 60 13.47 -7.62 -47.81
N THR A 61 14.07 -8.79 -47.59
CA THR A 61 13.91 -9.58 -46.37
C THR A 61 15.31 -10.00 -45.91
N LEU A 62 15.66 -9.68 -44.67
CA LEU A 62 16.84 -10.25 -44.01
C LEU A 62 16.44 -11.61 -43.41
N ILE A 63 17.34 -12.58 -43.46
CA ILE A 63 17.09 -13.99 -43.10
C ILE A 63 18.20 -14.43 -42.11
N PRO A 64 17.89 -15.26 -41.09
CA PRO A 64 18.90 -15.79 -40.16
C PRO A 64 20.03 -16.60 -40.87
N PRO A 65 21.18 -16.84 -40.22
CA PRO A 65 21.50 -16.55 -38.81
C PRO A 65 21.60 -15.05 -38.48
N TYR A 66 21.29 -14.73 -37.23
CA TYR A 66 21.34 -13.36 -36.66
C TYR A 66 22.26 -13.25 -35.44
N ASN A 67 22.75 -14.39 -34.95
CA ASN A 67 23.74 -14.53 -33.90
C ASN A 67 24.85 -15.42 -34.47
N ALA A 68 26.09 -15.16 -34.09
CA ALA A 68 27.21 -16.06 -34.33
C ALA A 68 27.44 -16.90 -33.06
N ASP A 69 27.07 -18.19 -33.10
CA ASP A 69 27.50 -19.15 -32.08
C ASP A 69 28.91 -19.65 -32.45
N ASP A 70 29.92 -18.86 -32.05
CA ASP A 70 31.40 -19.04 -32.12
C ASP A 70 32.10 -19.44 -33.45
N ASP A 71 31.43 -20.00 -34.45
CA ASP A 71 32.02 -20.34 -35.77
C ASP A 71 31.14 -19.94 -36.99
N ASP A 72 29.85 -19.62 -36.79
CA ASP A 72 28.90 -19.32 -37.88
C ASP A 72 28.80 -17.81 -38.20
N TRP A 73 28.71 -17.44 -39.48
CA TRP A 73 28.73 -16.05 -39.94
C TRP A 73 27.34 -15.38 -39.87
N ASP A 74 27.16 -14.47 -38.91
CA ASP A 74 25.97 -13.62 -38.76
C ASP A 74 25.67 -12.78 -40.02
N ASN A 75 24.39 -12.70 -40.43
CA ASN A 75 23.94 -11.86 -41.55
C ASN A 75 23.69 -10.38 -41.19
N VAL A 76 23.53 -10.03 -39.90
CA VAL A 76 23.27 -8.66 -39.45
C VAL A 76 24.53 -7.81 -39.53
N THR A 77 25.62 -8.28 -38.94
CA THR A 77 26.94 -7.64 -38.92
C THR A 77 27.42 -7.16 -40.29
N PRO A 78 27.59 -8.01 -41.33
CA PRO A 78 28.05 -7.56 -42.64
C PRO A 78 27.07 -6.59 -43.32
N PHE A 79 25.76 -6.72 -43.04
CA PHE A 79 24.74 -5.84 -43.60
C PHE A 79 24.78 -4.44 -42.96
N ILE A 80 24.90 -4.35 -41.63
CA ILE A 80 24.94 -3.06 -40.93
C ILE A 80 26.30 -2.36 -41.06
N ASP A 81 27.39 -3.14 -41.10
CA ASP A 81 28.77 -2.65 -41.17
C ASP A 81 29.04 -1.73 -42.35
N ASP A 82 28.36 -1.95 -43.49
CA ASP A 82 28.53 -1.17 -44.71
C ASP A 82 27.69 0.11 -44.76
N HIS A 83 26.79 0.32 -43.78
CA HIS A 83 26.00 1.55 -43.66
C HIS A 83 26.81 2.70 -43.02
N GLU A 84 26.52 3.93 -43.43
CA GLU A 84 27.07 5.14 -42.77
C GLU A 84 26.38 5.35 -41.41
N VAL A 85 27.15 5.65 -40.36
CA VAL A 85 26.66 5.84 -38.97
C VAL A 85 25.46 6.79 -38.88
N GLY A 86 25.47 7.88 -39.67
CA GLY A 86 24.38 8.87 -39.70
C GLY A 86 23.12 8.45 -40.47
N LYS A 87 23.07 7.22 -41.00
CA LYS A 87 21.90 6.63 -41.69
C LYS A 87 21.20 5.56 -40.85
N ILE A 88 21.79 5.13 -39.73
CA ILE A 88 21.20 4.16 -38.80
C ILE A 88 20.00 4.80 -38.06
N PRO A 89 18.79 4.20 -38.10
CA PRO A 89 17.64 4.67 -37.34
C PRO A 89 17.97 4.80 -35.85
N GLY A 90 17.65 5.96 -35.25
CA GLY A 90 17.99 6.28 -33.85
C GLY A 90 19.26 7.12 -33.70
N ILE A 91 20.26 6.96 -34.57
CA ILE A 91 21.51 7.74 -34.52
C ILE A 91 21.30 9.12 -35.19
N GLY A 92 20.83 10.09 -34.41
CA GLY A 92 20.58 11.45 -34.87
C GLY A 92 21.85 12.20 -35.30
N PHE A 93 21.72 13.21 -36.16
CA PHE A 93 22.84 13.95 -36.78
C PHE A 93 23.93 14.44 -35.78
N LYS A 94 23.53 14.94 -34.60
CA LYS A 94 24.48 15.36 -33.54
C LYS A 94 25.29 14.19 -32.96
N ILE A 95 24.65 13.03 -32.77
CA ILE A 95 25.28 11.80 -32.26
C ILE A 95 26.27 11.30 -33.32
N ALA A 96 25.84 11.21 -34.58
CA ALA A 96 26.72 10.85 -35.69
C ALA A 96 27.88 11.84 -35.87
N GLN A 97 27.70 13.15 -35.64
CA GLN A 97 28.80 14.11 -35.65
C GLN A 97 29.81 13.88 -34.52
N LYS A 98 29.35 13.64 -33.28
CA LYS A 98 30.24 13.30 -32.15
C LYS A 98 31.07 12.04 -32.44
N ILE A 99 30.44 10.99 -32.98
CA ILE A 99 31.12 9.73 -33.35
C ILE A 99 32.13 9.95 -34.47
N ARG A 100 31.73 10.61 -35.58
CA ARG A 100 32.65 10.94 -36.69
C ARG A 100 33.85 11.75 -36.19
N HIS A 101 33.62 12.73 -35.31
CA HIS A 101 34.70 13.56 -34.76
C HIS A 101 35.72 12.74 -33.95
N HIS A 102 35.26 11.76 -33.17
CA HIS A 102 36.13 10.88 -32.40
C HIS A 102 36.95 9.94 -33.31
N VAL A 103 36.29 9.26 -34.26
CA VAL A 103 36.93 8.30 -35.16
C VAL A 103 37.92 8.97 -36.13
N LEU A 104 37.53 10.11 -36.72
CA LEU A 104 38.38 10.86 -37.65
C LEU A 104 39.45 11.73 -36.94
N ARG A 105 39.35 11.90 -35.61
CA ARG A 105 40.18 12.78 -34.77
C ARG A 105 40.22 14.26 -35.22
N ARG A 106 39.30 14.67 -36.09
CA ARG A 106 39.13 16.02 -36.66
C ARG A 106 37.64 16.33 -36.85
N PRO A 107 37.20 17.59 -36.96
CA PRO A 107 35.85 17.87 -37.44
C PRO A 107 35.69 17.36 -38.89
N ALA A 108 34.54 16.75 -39.20
CA ALA A 108 34.27 16.21 -40.53
C ALA A 108 33.83 17.31 -41.51
N ASP A 109 34.34 17.28 -42.74
CA ASP A 109 33.96 18.22 -43.79
C ASP A 109 32.60 17.90 -44.44
N PHE A 110 31.98 18.94 -45.02
CA PHE A 110 30.68 18.88 -45.69
C PHE A 110 30.71 19.57 -47.06
N ASP A 111 29.71 19.30 -47.90
CA ASP A 111 29.45 20.07 -49.11
C ASP A 111 28.78 21.41 -48.83
N ASP A 112 29.29 22.48 -49.45
CA ASP A 112 28.62 23.78 -49.58
C ASP A 112 27.59 23.74 -50.71
N GLY A 113 26.61 22.85 -50.53
CA GLY A 113 25.52 22.57 -51.46
C GLY A 113 24.14 22.65 -50.78
N LEU A 114 23.12 22.99 -51.58
CA LEU A 114 21.72 23.23 -51.21
C LEU A 114 21.22 22.54 -49.92
N VAL A 115 21.03 23.36 -48.88
CA VAL A 115 20.21 23.13 -47.67
C VAL A 115 20.69 22.05 -46.69
N TYR A 116 21.13 20.87 -47.16
CA TYR A 116 21.76 19.81 -46.36
C TYR A 116 22.81 19.04 -47.17
N GLY A 117 23.95 19.66 -47.44
CA GLY A 117 25.09 18.98 -48.08
C GLY A 117 25.53 17.72 -47.32
N GLY A 118 25.96 16.70 -48.06
CA GLY A 118 26.43 15.43 -47.50
C GLY A 118 27.70 15.58 -46.67
N THR A 119 28.01 14.55 -45.87
CA THR A 119 29.34 14.42 -45.26
C THR A 119 30.34 14.08 -46.37
N LYS A 120 31.44 14.83 -46.49
CA LYS A 120 32.55 14.47 -47.40
C LYS A 120 33.35 13.29 -46.88
N ASP A 121 33.45 13.16 -45.56
CA ASP A 121 34.04 12.04 -44.84
C ASP A 121 32.92 11.11 -44.29
N PRO A 122 32.42 10.11 -45.05
CA PRO A 122 31.48 9.11 -44.54
C PRO A 122 32.23 8.10 -43.65
N VAL A 123 31.81 7.98 -42.39
CA VAL A 123 32.26 6.91 -41.48
C VAL A 123 31.19 5.81 -41.47
N LYS A 124 31.60 4.58 -41.78
CA LYS A 124 30.74 3.39 -41.74
C LYS A 124 30.63 2.81 -40.32
N VAL A 125 29.61 1.99 -40.07
CA VAL A 125 29.41 1.30 -38.78
C VAL A 125 30.60 0.42 -38.43
N ARG A 126 31.16 -0.32 -39.40
CA ARG A 126 32.39 -1.12 -39.21
C ARG A 126 33.57 -0.28 -38.72
N ASP A 127 33.71 0.96 -39.23
CA ASP A 127 34.82 1.86 -38.93
C ASP A 127 34.70 2.43 -37.49
N VAL A 128 33.51 2.29 -36.87
CA VAL A 128 33.28 2.53 -35.43
C VAL A 128 33.53 1.25 -34.63
N ARG A 129 32.91 0.12 -35.02
CA ARG A 129 33.00 -1.16 -34.28
C ARG A 129 34.45 -1.70 -34.21
N THR A 130 35.27 -1.42 -35.22
CA THR A 130 36.69 -1.82 -35.28
C THR A 130 37.67 -0.75 -34.77
N TYR A 131 37.19 0.41 -34.30
CA TYR A 131 38.05 1.46 -33.75
C TYR A 131 38.59 1.03 -32.37
N PRO A 132 39.90 1.22 -32.07
CA PRO A 132 40.49 0.81 -30.79
C PRO A 132 39.73 1.35 -29.57
N ASP A 133 39.54 0.48 -28.58
CA ASP A 133 38.82 0.73 -27.33
C ASP A 133 37.35 1.19 -27.49
N MET A 134 36.74 1.07 -28.68
CA MET A 134 35.34 1.46 -28.87
C MET A 134 34.38 0.45 -28.21
N GLY A 135 33.44 0.98 -27.43
CA GLY A 135 32.41 0.20 -26.76
C GLY A 135 31.45 1.11 -25.98
N PRO A 136 30.50 0.54 -25.20
CA PRO A 136 29.48 1.29 -24.46
C PRO A 136 30.03 2.44 -23.61
N ASP A 137 31.08 2.21 -22.81
CA ASP A 137 31.65 3.23 -21.90
C ASP A 137 32.31 4.39 -22.64
N VAL A 138 33.00 4.09 -23.74
CA VAL A 138 33.63 5.12 -24.59
C VAL A 138 32.57 5.92 -25.33
N LEU A 139 31.47 5.29 -25.79
CA LEU A 139 30.33 6.01 -26.35
C LEU A 139 29.59 6.84 -25.30
N GLU A 140 29.38 6.37 -24.06
CA GLU A 140 28.78 7.16 -22.97
C GLU A 140 29.64 8.41 -22.69
N ARG A 141 30.97 8.26 -22.63
CA ARG A 141 31.94 9.35 -22.45
C ARG A 141 31.93 10.36 -23.63
N ILE A 142 31.78 9.90 -24.87
CA ILE A 142 31.72 10.77 -26.05
C ILE A 142 30.36 11.48 -26.14
N LEU A 143 29.26 10.75 -25.94
CA LEU A 143 27.90 11.18 -26.22
C LEU A 143 27.25 11.93 -25.05
N GLY A 144 27.64 11.62 -23.82
CA GLY A 144 27.17 12.24 -22.59
C GLY A 144 27.39 13.75 -22.49
N GLY A 145 26.80 14.33 -21.45
CA GLY A 145 26.77 15.77 -21.17
C GLY A 145 25.39 16.22 -20.65
N PRO A 146 25.25 17.49 -20.24
CA PRO A 146 23.98 18.02 -19.74
C PRO A 146 22.88 17.90 -20.82
N GLY A 147 21.80 17.18 -20.48
CA GLY A 147 20.67 16.93 -21.39
C GLY A 147 20.79 15.67 -22.26
N ALA A 148 21.84 14.85 -22.10
CA ALA A 148 21.84 13.48 -22.63
C ALA A 148 21.11 12.52 -21.67
N PRO A 149 20.33 11.54 -22.16
CA PRO A 149 19.83 10.45 -21.32
C PRO A 149 20.98 9.55 -20.86
N HIS A 150 20.87 8.99 -19.66
CA HIS A 150 21.81 7.99 -19.14
C HIS A 150 21.73 6.69 -19.95
N GLY A 151 22.88 6.04 -20.20
CA GLY A 151 22.93 4.82 -21.01
C GLY A 151 22.75 5.09 -22.51
N ILE A 152 23.12 6.28 -22.99
CA ILE A 152 23.18 6.58 -24.42
C ILE A 152 24.31 5.82 -25.11
N GLY A 153 25.38 5.47 -24.38
CA GLY A 153 26.53 4.72 -24.85
C GLY A 153 26.21 3.27 -25.19
N SER A 154 25.60 2.52 -24.27
CA SER A 154 25.08 1.18 -24.53
C SER A 154 24.05 1.21 -25.65
N ARG A 155 23.00 2.03 -25.53
CA ARG A 155 21.95 2.11 -26.55
C ARG A 155 22.49 2.39 -27.96
N VAL A 156 23.49 3.26 -28.12
CA VAL A 156 24.08 3.51 -29.44
C VAL A 156 25.00 2.36 -29.89
N TRP A 157 25.68 1.68 -28.97
CA TRP A 157 26.39 0.44 -29.27
C TRP A 157 25.43 -0.66 -29.77
N ASP A 158 24.28 -0.85 -29.12
CA ASP A 158 23.28 -1.86 -29.46
C ASP A 158 22.71 -1.61 -30.87
N LEU A 159 22.37 -0.35 -31.18
CA LEU A 159 21.93 0.09 -32.52
C LEU A 159 23.01 -0.09 -33.61
N LEU A 160 24.30 -0.01 -33.25
CA LEU A 160 25.43 -0.26 -34.17
C LEU A 160 25.69 -1.76 -34.40
N ASN A 161 25.33 -2.62 -33.45
CA ASN A 161 25.33 -4.07 -33.62
C ASN A 161 24.00 -4.60 -34.21
N GLY A 162 23.04 -3.72 -34.47
CA GLY A 162 21.77 -4.05 -35.12
C GLY A 162 20.63 -4.45 -34.20
N SER A 163 20.80 -4.39 -32.87
CA SER A 163 19.68 -4.58 -31.93
C SER A 163 18.80 -3.32 -31.82
N ASP A 164 17.51 -3.54 -31.53
CA ASP A 164 16.50 -2.49 -31.31
C ASP A 164 15.32 -3.08 -30.53
N ASP A 165 15.50 -3.23 -29.22
CA ASP A 165 14.50 -3.76 -28.27
C ASP A 165 13.32 -2.79 -28.04
N ALA A 166 13.28 -1.65 -28.73
CA ALA A 166 12.28 -0.61 -28.50
C ALA A 166 10.86 -1.06 -28.95
N PRO A 167 9.89 -1.19 -28.01
CA PRO A 167 8.65 -1.93 -28.24
C PRO A 167 7.81 -1.40 -29.42
N VAL A 168 7.10 -2.33 -30.05
CA VAL A 168 6.23 -2.07 -31.19
C VAL A 168 4.87 -1.57 -30.69
N SER A 169 4.75 -0.26 -30.48
CA SER A 169 3.49 0.36 -30.08
C SER A 169 2.37 0.09 -31.11
N GLN A 170 1.28 -0.53 -30.68
CA GLN A 170 0.10 -0.75 -31.53
C GLN A 170 -0.43 0.56 -32.12
N ALA A 171 -0.77 0.55 -33.40
CA ALA A 171 -1.38 1.70 -34.07
C ALA A 171 -2.77 1.97 -33.49
N ARG A 172 -3.05 3.24 -33.15
CA ARG A 172 -4.38 3.67 -32.71
C ARG A 172 -5.26 3.93 -33.93
N ILE A 173 -6.53 3.56 -33.83
CA ILE A 173 -7.57 3.85 -34.84
C ILE A 173 -7.62 5.35 -35.14
N VAL A 174 -7.59 6.19 -34.10
CA VAL A 174 -7.49 7.65 -34.24
C VAL A 174 -6.04 8.12 -33.96
N PRO A 175 -5.38 8.79 -34.91
CA PRO A 175 -4.02 9.30 -34.72
C PRO A 175 -4.00 10.48 -33.74
N ARG A 176 -2.98 10.57 -32.86
CA ARG A 176 -2.83 11.68 -31.88
C ARG A 176 -2.71 13.06 -32.54
N GLN A 177 -2.13 13.11 -33.74
CA GLN A 177 -2.01 14.31 -34.57
C GLN A 177 -1.94 13.91 -36.05
N ILE A 178 -2.40 14.79 -36.94
CA ILE A 178 -2.20 14.70 -38.38
C ILE A 178 -1.41 15.95 -38.79
N SER A 179 -0.27 15.79 -39.45
CA SER A 179 0.58 16.89 -39.88
C SER A 179 1.03 16.73 -41.32
N ILE A 180 1.12 17.85 -42.03
CA ILE A 180 1.66 17.98 -43.38
C ILE A 180 2.70 19.09 -43.36
N GLU A 181 3.93 18.75 -43.74
CA GLU A 181 5.04 19.70 -43.84
C GLU A 181 5.79 19.55 -45.16
N ASP A 182 6.42 20.64 -45.58
CA ASP A 182 7.18 20.72 -46.82
C ASP A 182 8.35 21.71 -46.64
N SER A 183 9.43 21.49 -47.40
CA SER A 183 10.72 22.16 -47.24
C SER A 183 11.06 23.00 -48.47
N TYR A 184 11.48 24.25 -48.23
CA TYR A 184 11.60 25.26 -49.27
C TYR A 184 13.04 25.77 -49.42
N ILE A 185 13.47 25.95 -50.66
CA ILE A 185 14.79 26.54 -50.95
C ILE A 185 14.80 28.00 -50.49
N ARG A 186 13.73 28.76 -50.70
CA ARG A 186 13.55 30.15 -50.29
C ARG A 186 12.05 30.46 -50.23
N LEU A 187 11.62 31.33 -49.30
CA LEU A 187 10.23 31.73 -49.10
C LEU A 187 10.22 33.07 -48.36
N ASP A 188 9.99 34.14 -49.11
CA ASP A 188 10.28 35.50 -48.66
C ASP A 188 9.06 36.42 -48.75
N THR A 189 8.15 36.17 -49.70
CA THR A 189 6.96 37.00 -49.91
C THR A 189 5.69 36.38 -49.34
N MET A 190 4.75 37.21 -48.90
CA MET A 190 3.44 36.75 -48.39
C MET A 190 2.63 36.02 -49.48
N SER A 191 2.79 36.40 -50.75
CA SER A 191 2.11 35.76 -51.88
C SER A 191 2.56 34.30 -52.07
N GLU A 192 3.86 34.03 -51.97
CA GLU A 192 4.39 32.66 -52.01
C GLU A 192 3.99 31.86 -50.78
N VAL A 193 4.07 32.47 -49.58
CA VAL A 193 3.62 31.84 -48.33
C VAL A 193 2.14 31.44 -48.41
N ILE A 194 1.26 32.30 -48.91
CA ILE A 194 -0.17 31.99 -49.11
C ILE A 194 -0.36 30.87 -50.13
N LYS A 195 0.42 30.85 -51.23
CA LYS A 195 0.40 29.77 -52.22
C LYS A 195 0.76 28.42 -51.59
N GLN A 196 1.83 28.35 -50.79
CA GLN A 196 2.25 27.11 -50.14
C GLN A 196 1.32 26.68 -48.99
N LEU A 197 0.87 27.62 -48.15
CA LEU A 197 -0.15 27.35 -47.14
C LEU A 197 -1.44 26.77 -47.75
N ARG A 198 -1.79 27.14 -49.00
CA ARG A 198 -2.93 26.54 -49.71
C ARG A 198 -2.71 25.08 -50.09
N VAL A 199 -1.52 24.72 -50.57
CA VAL A 199 -1.16 23.32 -50.87
C VAL A 199 -1.19 22.49 -49.58
N LEU A 200 -0.52 22.96 -48.54
CA LEU A 200 -0.46 22.30 -47.23
C LEU A 200 -1.86 22.14 -46.61
N ALA A 201 -2.72 23.16 -46.69
CA ALA A 201 -4.08 23.10 -46.15
C ALA A 201 -4.99 22.12 -46.91
N ILE A 202 -4.90 22.07 -48.24
CA ILE A 202 -5.64 21.09 -49.06
C ILE A 202 -5.21 19.67 -48.70
N SER A 203 -3.89 19.42 -48.60
CA SER A 203 -3.36 18.11 -48.21
C SER A 203 -3.73 17.72 -46.77
N LEU A 204 -3.72 18.67 -45.83
CA LEU A 204 -4.13 18.41 -44.44
C LEU A 204 -5.61 18.05 -44.36
N LEU A 205 -6.48 18.77 -45.07
CA LEU A 205 -7.92 18.51 -45.09
C LEU A 205 -8.28 17.21 -45.84
N LYS A 206 -7.59 16.88 -46.95
CA LYS A 206 -7.75 15.58 -47.63
C LYS A 206 -7.36 14.45 -46.69
N ARG A 207 -6.18 14.55 -46.04
CA ARG A 207 -5.73 13.56 -45.07
C ARG A 207 -6.63 13.46 -43.84
N MET A 208 -7.16 14.58 -43.32
CA MET A 208 -8.16 14.53 -42.24
C MET A 208 -9.43 13.78 -42.67
N ARG A 209 -9.89 13.93 -43.91
CA ARG A 209 -11.02 13.14 -44.42
C ARG A 209 -10.66 11.66 -44.61
N THR A 210 -9.46 11.33 -45.10
CA THR A 210 -9.02 9.92 -45.24
C THR A 210 -8.79 9.22 -43.90
N ASP A 211 -8.10 9.88 -42.97
CA ASP A 211 -7.67 9.27 -41.70
C ASP A 211 -8.77 9.30 -40.62
N LEU A 212 -9.82 10.13 -40.76
CA LEU A 212 -10.83 10.38 -39.70
C LEU A 212 -12.30 10.33 -40.17
N VAL A 213 -12.63 9.83 -41.37
CA VAL A 213 -14.03 9.66 -41.82
C VAL A 213 -14.29 8.20 -42.17
N GLU A 214 -15.34 7.64 -41.55
CA GLU A 214 -15.89 6.33 -41.85
C GLU A 214 -17.04 6.47 -42.86
N ILE A 215 -17.21 5.45 -43.70
CA ILE A 215 -18.35 5.32 -44.62
C ILE A 215 -19.22 4.20 -44.04
N ASP A 216 -20.40 4.53 -43.52
CA ASP A 216 -21.37 3.49 -43.16
C ASP A 216 -21.89 2.86 -44.47
N GLN A 217 -21.40 1.66 -44.78
CA GLN A 217 -22.03 0.73 -45.70
C GLN A 217 -22.98 -0.15 -44.90
N GLU A 218 -24.29 0.02 -45.10
CA GLU A 218 -25.25 -1.00 -44.65
C GLU A 218 -25.09 -2.25 -45.52
N PRO A 219 -25.13 -3.47 -44.94
CA PRO A 219 -25.11 -4.69 -45.72
C PRO A 219 -26.40 -4.78 -46.54
N VAL A 220 -26.28 -4.78 -47.86
CA VAL A 220 -27.42 -4.84 -48.77
C VAL A 220 -28.01 -6.26 -48.77
N ASP A 221 -29.17 -6.42 -48.13
CA ASP A 221 -30.02 -7.58 -48.38
C ASP A 221 -30.50 -7.56 -49.84
N ASN A 222 -30.38 -8.70 -50.53
CA ASN A 222 -30.48 -8.84 -51.98
C ASN A 222 -31.93 -8.76 -52.54
N SER A 223 -32.77 -7.87 -52.01
CA SER A 223 -34.20 -7.78 -52.38
C SER A 223 -34.80 -6.36 -52.40
N SER A 224 -34.03 -5.32 -52.72
CA SER A 224 -34.60 -4.06 -53.23
C SER A 224 -33.59 -3.26 -54.07
N THR A 225 -34.01 -2.78 -55.25
CA THR A 225 -33.22 -1.89 -56.11
C THR A 225 -33.55 -0.43 -55.81
N ASP A 226 -32.98 0.13 -54.73
CA ASP A 226 -32.93 1.58 -54.56
C ASP A 226 -31.65 1.99 -53.82
N SER A 227 -30.82 2.82 -54.46
CA SER A 227 -29.46 3.10 -53.99
C SER A 227 -29.42 4.33 -53.07
N GLY A 228 -29.63 4.12 -51.78
CA GLY A 228 -29.51 5.16 -50.76
C GLY A 228 -28.10 5.80 -50.70
N PRO A 229 -27.99 7.12 -50.44
CA PRO A 229 -26.69 7.80 -50.41
C PRO A 229 -25.88 7.43 -49.16
N SER A 230 -24.67 6.89 -49.35
CA SER A 230 -23.77 6.45 -48.28
C SER A 230 -23.48 7.55 -47.25
N THR A 231 -23.81 7.32 -45.97
CA THR A 231 -23.58 8.29 -44.90
C THR A 231 -22.12 8.31 -44.45
N GLN A 232 -21.44 9.43 -44.68
CA GLN A 232 -20.07 9.67 -44.21
C GLN A 232 -20.07 10.30 -42.81
N ARG A 233 -19.25 9.75 -41.90
CA ARG A 233 -19.23 10.11 -40.47
C ARG A 233 -17.80 10.39 -39.98
N TRP A 234 -17.59 11.51 -39.28
CA TRP A 234 -16.31 11.77 -38.62
C TRP A 234 -16.09 10.83 -37.42
N LEU A 235 -15.00 10.08 -37.43
CA LEU A 235 -14.49 9.27 -36.33
C LEU A 235 -13.92 10.13 -35.19
N ALA A 236 -13.31 11.27 -35.51
CA ALA A 236 -12.78 12.20 -34.52
C ALA A 236 -12.68 13.64 -35.04
N HIS A 237 -12.68 14.59 -34.10
CA HIS A 237 -12.55 16.02 -34.34
C HIS A 237 -11.26 16.58 -33.72
N ALA A 238 -10.45 17.29 -34.51
CA ALA A 238 -9.29 18.03 -34.02
C ALA A 238 -9.73 19.30 -33.28
N LYS A 239 -9.32 19.51 -32.01
CA LYS A 239 -9.57 20.79 -31.31
C LYS A 239 -8.60 21.90 -31.68
N THR A 240 -7.40 21.60 -32.19
CA THR A 240 -6.31 22.59 -32.28
C THR A 240 -5.56 22.52 -33.61
N LEU A 241 -5.48 23.67 -34.29
CA LEU A 241 -4.67 23.89 -35.48
C LEU A 241 -3.32 24.48 -35.07
N ARG A 242 -2.21 23.89 -35.52
CA ARG A 242 -0.85 24.41 -35.30
C ARG A 242 -0.19 24.75 -36.64
N LEU A 243 0.34 25.97 -36.73
CA LEU A 243 1.26 26.39 -37.79
C LEU A 243 2.67 26.42 -37.19
N SER A 244 3.62 25.78 -37.86
CA SER A 244 5.05 25.85 -37.51
C SER A 244 5.86 26.26 -38.73
N THR A 245 6.89 27.08 -38.53
CA THR A 245 7.81 27.53 -39.59
C THR A 245 9.25 27.47 -39.11
N ARG A 246 10.19 27.34 -40.03
CA ARG A 246 11.63 27.46 -39.74
C ARG A 246 12.26 28.59 -40.56
N PRO A 247 12.56 29.75 -39.96
CA PRO A 247 13.39 30.76 -40.61
C PRO A 247 14.81 30.21 -40.80
N ARG A 248 15.46 30.62 -41.90
CA ARG A 248 16.88 30.39 -42.12
C ARG A 248 17.66 31.53 -41.46
N PRO A 249 18.69 31.23 -40.64
CA PRO A 249 19.53 32.28 -40.06
C PRO A 249 20.35 33.01 -41.14
N PRO A 250 20.83 34.24 -40.84
CA PRO A 250 21.68 35.01 -41.75
C PRO A 250 23.01 34.30 -42.02
N GLN A 251 23.74 34.84 -43.00
CA GLN A 251 25.05 34.35 -43.41
C GLN A 251 26.14 35.06 -42.62
N ASN A 252 27.15 34.31 -42.16
CA ASN A 252 28.30 34.85 -41.45
C ASN A 252 29.17 35.68 -42.43
N PRO A 253 30.03 36.60 -41.94
CA PRO A 253 30.94 37.38 -42.81
C PRO A 253 31.88 36.49 -43.66
N ASP A 254 32.22 35.33 -43.12
CA ASP A 254 33.00 34.23 -43.70
C ASP A 254 32.24 33.43 -44.80
N GLY A 255 31.01 33.81 -45.14
CA GLY A 255 30.16 33.08 -46.10
C GLY A 255 29.53 31.79 -45.54
N SER A 256 30.07 31.23 -44.46
CA SER A 256 29.48 30.13 -43.71
C SER A 256 28.09 30.48 -43.12
N ARG A 257 27.30 29.45 -42.76
CA ARG A 257 25.95 29.62 -42.18
C ARG A 257 25.73 28.70 -40.97
N ASN A 258 25.34 29.30 -39.84
CA ASN A 258 25.05 28.56 -38.61
C ASN A 258 23.84 27.63 -38.81
N ARG A 259 24.00 26.32 -38.56
CA ARG A 259 22.98 25.29 -38.83
C ARG A 259 21.91 25.24 -37.72
N SER A 260 20.96 26.18 -37.74
CA SER A 260 19.78 26.13 -36.85
C SER A 260 18.70 25.17 -37.37
N PHE A 261 18.23 24.29 -36.47
CA PHE A 261 17.11 23.39 -36.68
C PHE A 261 15.82 23.83 -35.97
N ALA A 262 15.88 24.91 -35.18
CA ALA A 262 14.77 25.38 -34.35
C ALA A 262 13.54 25.73 -35.21
N ARG A 263 12.37 25.24 -34.80
CA ARG A 263 11.08 25.56 -35.42
C ARG A 263 10.30 26.46 -34.47
N ILE A 264 9.79 27.59 -34.97
CA ILE A 264 8.83 28.42 -34.23
C ILE A 264 7.41 27.97 -34.58
N SER A 265 6.53 27.87 -33.58
CA SER A 265 5.14 27.42 -33.79
C SER A 265 4.13 28.20 -32.95
N ARG A 266 2.91 28.33 -33.48
CA ARG A 266 1.74 28.89 -32.80
C ARG A 266 0.52 28.01 -33.08
N SER A 267 -0.40 27.99 -32.13
CA SER A 267 -1.64 27.20 -32.22
C SER A 267 -2.87 28.07 -31.99
N ALA A 268 -3.96 27.73 -32.69
CA ALA A 268 -5.29 28.31 -32.56
C ALA A 268 -6.34 27.18 -32.38
N PRO A 269 -7.55 27.46 -31.89
CA PRO A 269 -8.67 26.51 -32.00
C PRO A 269 -8.92 26.15 -33.47
N MET A 270 -9.31 24.90 -33.73
CA MET A 270 -9.71 24.47 -35.07
C MET A 270 -11.09 25.07 -35.42
N PRO A 271 -11.27 25.76 -36.57
CA PRO A 271 -12.56 26.31 -36.95
C PRO A 271 -13.60 25.21 -37.23
N SER A 272 -14.83 25.38 -36.74
CA SER A 272 -15.89 24.36 -36.85
C SER A 272 -16.28 24.01 -38.29
N PHE A 273 -16.18 24.95 -39.23
CA PHE A 273 -16.52 24.72 -40.64
C PHE A 273 -15.62 23.66 -41.31
N VAL A 274 -14.43 23.38 -40.78
CA VAL A 274 -13.51 22.33 -41.28
C VAL A 274 -14.18 20.95 -41.34
N PHE A 275 -15.13 20.69 -40.44
CA PHE A 275 -15.85 19.41 -40.35
C PHE A 275 -17.08 19.34 -41.26
N ASN A 276 -17.39 20.38 -42.05
CA ASN A 276 -18.48 20.32 -43.02
C ASN A 276 -18.11 19.39 -44.18
N LEU A 277 -18.79 18.24 -44.29
CA LEU A 277 -18.58 17.29 -45.39
C LEU A 277 -19.24 17.74 -46.70
N LYS A 278 -20.20 18.68 -46.67
CA LYS A 278 -20.92 19.17 -47.86
C LYS A 278 -20.12 20.18 -48.69
N GLU A 279 -19.09 20.81 -48.12
CA GLU A 279 -18.17 21.70 -48.85
C GLU A 279 -17.00 20.90 -49.45
N THR A 280 -16.42 21.38 -50.55
CA THR A 280 -15.21 20.78 -51.12
C THR A 280 -13.97 21.13 -50.30
N VAL A 281 -12.92 20.33 -50.39
CA VAL A 281 -11.69 20.57 -49.63
C VAL A 281 -11.04 21.89 -50.04
N GLU A 282 -11.16 22.25 -51.32
CA GLU A 282 -10.60 23.44 -51.93
C GLU A 282 -11.29 24.74 -51.47
N THR A 283 -12.60 24.74 -51.19
CA THR A 283 -13.29 25.89 -50.57
C THR A 283 -12.98 26.01 -49.10
N LEU A 284 -12.98 24.88 -48.36
CA LEU A 284 -12.62 24.82 -46.94
C LEU A 284 -11.20 25.30 -46.68
N ALA A 285 -10.22 24.88 -47.50
CA ALA A 285 -8.85 25.38 -47.44
C ALA A 285 -8.81 26.91 -47.69
N GLY A 286 -9.55 27.39 -48.70
CA GLY A 286 -9.67 28.82 -49.02
C GLY A 286 -10.28 29.66 -47.88
N ARG A 287 -11.09 29.06 -47.00
CA ARG A 287 -11.58 29.70 -45.77
C ARG A 287 -10.57 29.59 -44.63
N LEU A 288 -10.03 28.40 -44.37
CA LEU A 288 -9.04 28.12 -43.32
C LEU A 288 -7.81 29.04 -43.41
N ILE A 289 -7.35 29.36 -44.63
CA ILE A 289 -6.24 30.30 -44.86
C ILE A 289 -6.59 31.71 -44.40
N ARG A 290 -7.77 32.22 -44.77
CA ARG A 290 -8.22 33.59 -44.47
C ARG A 290 -8.61 33.76 -43.00
N GLU A 291 -9.36 32.81 -42.46
CA GLU A 291 -9.94 32.89 -41.12
C GLU A 291 -8.95 32.50 -40.01
N ALA A 292 -7.95 31.63 -40.27
CA ALA A 292 -7.03 31.13 -39.24
C ALA A 292 -5.53 31.21 -39.58
N LEU A 293 -5.08 30.76 -40.76
CA LEU A 293 -3.64 30.60 -41.03
C LEU A 293 -2.91 31.92 -41.27
N ILE A 294 -3.51 32.90 -41.96
CA ILE A 294 -2.89 34.23 -42.14
C ILE A 294 -2.77 34.98 -40.80
N PRO A 295 -3.78 34.99 -39.90
CA PRO A 295 -3.63 35.47 -38.53
C PRO A 295 -2.49 34.77 -37.76
N LEU A 296 -2.45 33.43 -37.77
CA LEU A 296 -1.36 32.66 -37.12
C LEU A 296 0.02 32.99 -37.69
N PHE A 297 0.15 33.16 -39.00
CA PHE A 297 1.42 33.50 -39.63
C PHE A 297 1.91 34.89 -39.21
N LYS A 298 1.02 35.89 -39.14
CA LYS A 298 1.34 37.24 -38.64
C LYS A 298 1.69 37.27 -37.15
N GLN A 299 1.18 36.32 -36.36
CA GLN A 299 1.57 36.14 -34.94
C GLN A 299 2.89 35.36 -34.75
N LEU A 300 3.33 34.62 -35.77
CA LEU A 300 4.66 33.99 -35.82
C LEU A 300 5.73 34.95 -36.31
N HIS A 301 5.40 35.78 -37.30
CA HIS A 301 6.28 36.74 -37.95
C HIS A 301 5.67 38.15 -37.88
N PRO A 302 5.84 38.88 -36.76
CA PRO A 302 5.29 40.22 -36.59
C PRO A 302 6.04 41.29 -37.41
N GLU A 303 7.26 40.99 -37.86
CA GLU A 303 8.07 41.89 -38.68
C GLU A 303 7.53 42.00 -40.12
N LYS A 304 7.50 43.23 -40.64
CA LYS A 304 7.02 43.55 -42.00
C LYS A 304 8.10 43.46 -43.10
N ARG A 305 9.35 43.12 -42.75
CA ARG A 305 10.45 42.92 -43.71
C ARG A 305 10.55 41.45 -44.11
N GLY A 306 11.11 41.19 -45.29
CA GLY A 306 11.02 39.87 -45.95
C GLY A 306 11.60 38.73 -45.13
N TRP A 307 10.92 37.59 -45.15
CA TRP A 307 11.32 36.38 -44.44
C TRP A 307 12.32 35.56 -45.28
N ASN A 308 12.80 34.44 -44.76
CA ASN A 308 13.61 33.48 -45.52
C ASN A 308 13.30 32.08 -44.96
N LEU A 309 12.10 31.57 -45.25
CA LEU A 309 11.63 30.33 -44.64
C LEU A 309 12.18 29.11 -45.38
N SER A 310 12.58 28.10 -44.61
CA SER A 310 13.12 26.83 -45.11
C SER A 310 12.18 25.63 -44.92
N LEU A 311 11.13 25.78 -44.11
CA LEU A 311 10.10 24.77 -43.87
C LEU A 311 8.81 25.41 -43.36
N VAL A 312 7.66 24.87 -43.78
CA VAL A 312 6.33 25.19 -43.24
C VAL A 312 5.59 23.88 -42.93
N ASN A 313 4.94 23.81 -41.77
CA ASN A 313 4.17 22.65 -41.29
C ASN A 313 2.79 23.12 -40.79
N LEU A 314 1.74 22.44 -41.26
CA LEU A 314 0.38 22.54 -40.73
C LEU A 314 -0.02 21.23 -40.04
N ALA A 315 -0.44 21.32 -38.77
CA ALA A 315 -0.86 20.16 -37.99
C ALA A 315 -2.24 20.35 -37.35
N ALA A 316 -3.10 19.34 -37.51
CA ALA A 316 -4.29 19.11 -36.72
C ALA A 316 -3.92 18.28 -35.48
N THR A 317 -4.23 18.81 -34.30
CA THR A 317 -3.78 18.31 -33.00
C THR A 317 -4.93 18.32 -31.99
N ASN A 318 -4.76 17.62 -30.86
CA ASN A 318 -5.80 17.43 -29.85
C ASN A 318 -7.07 16.81 -30.44
N MET A 319 -6.95 15.62 -31.03
CA MET A 319 -8.10 14.85 -31.51
C MET A 319 -9.00 14.43 -30.34
N ILE A 320 -10.32 14.47 -30.57
CA ILE A 320 -11.35 13.92 -29.69
C ILE A 320 -12.23 13.00 -30.51
N GLU A 321 -12.39 11.76 -30.05
CA GLU A 321 -13.18 10.73 -30.72
C GLU A 321 -14.67 11.07 -30.67
N SER A 322 -15.34 10.93 -31.80
CA SER A 322 -16.78 11.13 -31.94
C SER A 322 -17.50 9.92 -31.33
N ALA A 323 -18.43 10.15 -30.40
CA ALA A 323 -19.11 9.07 -29.68
C ALA A 323 -19.89 8.15 -30.65
N SER A 324 -19.31 6.99 -30.97
CA SER A 324 -19.93 5.97 -31.82
C SER A 324 -21.01 5.22 -31.05
N GLU A 325 -22.20 5.10 -31.62
CA GLU A 325 -23.30 4.31 -31.04
C GLU A 325 -22.95 2.82 -30.94
N LYS A 326 -22.05 2.35 -31.82
CA LYS A 326 -21.51 0.98 -31.80
C LYS A 326 -20.53 0.75 -30.64
N SER A 327 -20.01 1.80 -29.98
CA SER A 327 -19.06 1.70 -28.85
C SER A 327 -19.23 2.80 -27.78
N GLY A 328 -20.47 3.05 -27.36
CA GLY A 328 -20.76 3.97 -26.25
C GLY A 328 -22.21 3.87 -25.79
N ALA A 329 -22.44 3.51 -24.52
CA ALA A 329 -23.78 3.31 -23.95
C ALA A 329 -24.50 4.63 -23.60
N GLY A 330 -24.65 5.52 -24.57
CA GLY A 330 -25.53 6.68 -24.46
C GLY A 330 -26.99 6.24 -24.56
N ARG A 331 -27.67 6.09 -23.41
CA ARG A 331 -29.09 5.75 -23.37
C ARG A 331 -29.95 6.92 -23.85
N ASP A 332 -30.65 6.75 -24.97
CA ASP A 332 -31.78 7.61 -25.36
C ASP A 332 -32.93 7.41 -24.37
N ILE A 333 -33.04 8.35 -23.42
CA ILE A 333 -34.03 8.35 -22.35
C ILE A 333 -35.46 8.37 -22.93
N GLY A 334 -35.67 8.99 -24.09
CA GLY A 334 -36.97 9.07 -24.74
C GLY A 334 -37.50 7.72 -25.25
N LYS A 335 -36.62 6.80 -25.63
CA LYS A 335 -36.99 5.41 -26.01
C LYS A 335 -37.27 4.53 -24.80
N MET A 336 -36.54 4.68 -23.69
CA MET A 336 -36.74 3.85 -22.49
C MET A 336 -38.16 3.98 -21.91
N PHE A 337 -38.66 5.20 -21.70
CA PHE A 337 -40.01 5.39 -21.12
C PHE A 337 -41.12 4.79 -22.01
N ARG A 338 -41.03 4.95 -23.34
CA ARG A 338 -42.01 4.40 -24.29
C ARG A 338 -42.02 2.86 -24.33
N GLN A 339 -40.90 2.20 -24.01
CA GLN A 339 -40.88 0.75 -23.86
C GLN A 339 -41.48 0.31 -22.52
N GLN A 340 -41.32 1.09 -21.46
CA GLN A 340 -41.81 0.74 -20.13
C GLN A 340 -43.36 0.69 -20.07
N ASP A 341 -44.05 1.65 -20.68
CA ASP A 341 -45.53 1.63 -20.78
C ASP A 341 -46.04 0.41 -21.57
N ASN A 342 -45.38 0.07 -22.69
CA ASN A 342 -45.75 -1.09 -23.51
C ASN A 342 -45.49 -2.44 -22.80
N VAL A 343 -44.43 -2.53 -21.99
CA VAL A 343 -44.11 -3.74 -21.20
C VAL A 343 -45.08 -3.93 -20.02
N LEU A 344 -45.63 -2.84 -19.46
CA LEU A 344 -46.61 -2.90 -18.36
C LEU A 344 -48.05 -3.14 -18.83
N ALA A 345 -48.36 -2.93 -20.11
CA ALA A 345 -49.70 -3.11 -20.68
C ALA A 345 -50.36 -4.49 -20.39
N PRO A 346 -49.69 -5.65 -20.53
CA PRO A 346 -50.30 -6.96 -20.23
C PRO A 346 -50.41 -7.28 -18.72
N PHE A 347 -49.81 -6.49 -17.83
CA PHE A 347 -49.79 -6.76 -16.38
C PHE A 347 -50.77 -5.90 -15.57
N ARG A 348 -51.61 -5.08 -16.23
CA ARG A 348 -52.72 -4.39 -15.56
C ARG A 348 -53.93 -5.31 -15.43
N VAL A 349 -54.22 -5.70 -14.19
CA VAL A 349 -55.49 -6.36 -13.81
C VAL A 349 -56.67 -5.50 -14.27
N ARG A 350 -57.58 -6.09 -15.05
CA ARG A 350 -58.88 -5.49 -15.39
C ARG A 350 -59.93 -5.99 -14.41
N ASN A 351 -60.68 -5.06 -13.82
CA ASN A 351 -61.92 -5.39 -13.13
C ASN A 351 -63.06 -5.17 -14.13
N ASP A 352 -63.61 -6.24 -14.68
CA ASP A 352 -64.70 -6.16 -15.65
C ASP A 352 -66.05 -6.00 -14.91
N LEU A 353 -66.69 -4.84 -15.07
CA LEU A 353 -68.07 -4.59 -14.62
C LEU A 353 -68.88 -3.85 -15.71
N VAL A 354 -69.54 -4.66 -16.53
CA VAL A 354 -70.96 -4.57 -16.94
C VAL A 354 -71.57 -3.18 -17.26
N GLU A 355 -72.00 -3.04 -18.53
CA GLU A 355 -73.06 -2.15 -19.07
C GLU A 355 -72.87 -0.62 -19.08
N GLY A 356 -73.66 0.04 -19.95
CA GLY A 356 -73.76 1.49 -20.08
C GLY A 356 -73.32 2.02 -21.46
N ALA A 357 -74.29 2.26 -22.35
CA ALA A 357 -74.03 2.87 -23.66
C ALA A 357 -74.18 4.41 -23.64
N ILE A 358 -73.90 5.02 -24.81
CA ILE A 358 -74.20 6.40 -25.24
C ILE A 358 -73.05 7.43 -25.07
N ASN A 359 -72.57 7.92 -26.22
CA ASN A 359 -71.73 9.12 -26.35
C ASN A 359 -72.51 10.38 -25.97
N ILE A 360 -71.84 11.38 -25.39
CA ILE A 360 -72.01 12.81 -25.74
C ILE A 360 -70.84 13.62 -25.16
N HIS A 361 -70.32 14.59 -25.94
CA HIS A 361 -69.34 15.56 -25.45
C HIS A 361 -69.98 16.54 -24.46
N PRO A 362 -69.18 17.05 -23.50
CA PRO A 362 -69.09 18.50 -23.43
C PRO A 362 -67.66 19.03 -23.29
N LYS A 363 -67.35 20.07 -24.07
CA LYS A 363 -66.42 21.12 -23.62
C LYS A 363 -67.24 22.13 -22.82
N GLN A 364 -66.79 22.55 -21.63
CA GLN A 364 -66.68 23.97 -21.23
C GLN A 364 -66.30 24.17 -19.75
N HIS A 365 -65.12 24.78 -19.56
CA HIS A 365 -64.81 25.96 -18.74
C HIS A 365 -65.98 26.84 -18.21
N PRO A 366 -65.76 27.82 -17.27
CA PRO A 366 -64.54 28.17 -16.51
C PRO A 366 -64.76 28.57 -15.01
N VAL A 367 -63.72 29.16 -14.38
CA VAL A 367 -63.72 30.06 -13.20
C VAL A 367 -63.89 29.47 -11.79
N SER A 368 -62.73 29.19 -11.18
CA SER A 368 -62.31 29.58 -9.81
C SER A 368 -63.33 30.08 -8.77
N ARG A 369 -63.59 29.29 -7.71
CA ARG A 369 -63.35 29.69 -6.30
C ARG A 369 -63.80 28.62 -5.26
N LYS A 370 -63.13 28.65 -4.10
CA LYS A 370 -63.65 28.27 -2.75
C LYS A 370 -63.95 26.76 -2.53
N LEU A 371 -64.08 26.23 -1.30
CA LEU A 371 -63.92 26.79 0.06
C LEU A 371 -63.31 25.73 1.02
N THR A 372 -62.96 26.20 2.23
CA THR A 372 -62.56 25.48 3.47
C THR A 372 -63.49 24.31 3.87
N LYS A 373 -63.24 23.48 4.90
CA LYS A 373 -62.96 23.78 6.34
C LYS A 373 -62.77 22.41 7.05
N GLU A 374 -62.05 22.18 8.15
CA GLU A 374 -62.01 22.69 9.55
C GLU A 374 -60.78 22.05 10.24
N LEU A 375 -60.14 22.45 11.35
CA LEU A 375 -60.06 23.54 12.37
C LEU A 375 -58.58 23.45 12.92
N THR A 376 -57.88 24.34 13.64
CA THR A 376 -57.99 25.71 14.20
C THR A 376 -56.54 26.20 14.51
N ASP A 377 -56.20 27.40 15.00
CA ASP A 377 -57.00 28.57 15.42
C ASP A 377 -56.33 29.92 15.07
N GLU A 378 -57.09 31.01 15.28
CA GLU A 378 -56.83 32.45 15.11
C GLU A 378 -55.71 33.08 16.03
N PRO A 379 -55.34 34.39 15.95
CA PRO A 379 -55.20 35.31 14.79
C PRO A 379 -54.14 36.48 14.95
N ARG A 380 -54.22 37.50 14.05
CA ARG A 380 -53.87 38.95 14.18
C ARG A 380 -52.42 39.45 14.01
N GLU A 381 -52.16 40.68 13.49
CA GLU A 381 -52.85 41.51 12.48
C GLU A 381 -51.99 42.71 11.98
N ARG A 382 -52.06 43.03 10.67
CA ARG A 382 -51.90 44.34 9.96
C ARG A 382 -50.55 45.14 9.91
N PRO A 383 -50.41 46.11 8.96
CA PRO A 383 -49.18 46.87 8.60
C PRO A 383 -49.38 48.42 8.82
N PRO A 384 -48.76 49.42 8.11
CA PRO A 384 -47.64 49.47 7.14
C PRO A 384 -46.62 50.67 7.32
N ILE A 385 -45.61 50.77 6.42
CA ILE A 385 -44.87 52.00 5.95
C ILE A 385 -44.22 52.95 6.99
N ARG A 386 -42.89 53.24 6.88
CA ARG A 386 -42.29 54.54 6.43
C ARG A 386 -40.75 54.63 6.64
N ALA A 387 -40.14 55.59 5.91
CA ALA A 387 -38.99 56.45 6.28
C ALA A 387 -37.53 55.99 6.04
N GLU A 388 -36.89 56.68 5.09
CA GLU A 388 -35.45 57.02 5.04
C GLU A 388 -35.15 58.13 6.09
N PRO A 389 -33.89 58.36 6.52
CA PRO A 389 -33.03 59.30 5.75
C PRO A 389 -31.51 59.04 5.78
N GLN A 390 -30.79 59.78 4.93
CA GLN A 390 -29.33 60.00 4.89
C GLN A 390 -28.90 61.09 5.93
N PRO A 391 -27.65 61.66 5.98
CA PRO A 391 -26.39 61.41 5.21
C PRO A 391 -25.10 61.40 6.08
N TYR A 392 -23.89 61.35 5.47
CA TYR A 392 -22.82 62.39 5.55
C TYR A 392 -21.46 61.92 4.93
N GLN A 393 -20.67 62.88 4.43
CA GLN A 393 -19.31 62.80 3.82
C GLN A 393 -18.57 64.12 4.20
N PRO A 394 -17.27 64.36 3.86
CA PRO A 394 -16.08 63.51 3.70
C PRO A 394 -14.82 64.15 4.39
N LYS A 395 -13.59 63.64 4.13
CA LYS A 395 -12.30 64.38 3.89
C LYS A 395 -11.13 63.35 3.73
N PHE A 396 -10.30 63.37 2.67
CA PHE A 396 -9.20 64.30 2.31
C PHE A 396 -8.00 64.26 3.30
N LEU A 397 -6.71 64.21 2.92
CA LEU A 397 -6.01 64.98 1.85
C LEU A 397 -4.55 64.47 1.55
N LYS A 398 -4.09 64.46 0.27
CA LYS A 398 -2.66 64.51 -0.25
C LYS A 398 -1.67 63.39 0.20
N SER A 399 -0.47 63.16 -0.38
CA SER A 399 0.37 63.74 -1.49
C SER A 399 1.22 62.58 -2.10
N SER A 400 1.40 62.33 -3.41
CA SER A 400 1.87 63.14 -4.58
C SER A 400 3.40 63.16 -4.79
N ILE A 401 3.84 63.12 -6.07
CA ILE A 401 5.24 63.08 -6.58
C ILE A 401 5.87 61.66 -6.58
N GLY A 402 6.51 61.15 -7.63
CA GLY A 402 6.79 61.76 -8.96
C GLY A 402 7.24 60.73 -10.02
N SER A 403 7.50 61.22 -11.24
CA SER A 403 7.90 60.45 -12.44
C SER A 403 9.32 60.82 -12.90
N GLU A 404 10.03 59.93 -13.61
CA GLU A 404 10.84 60.22 -14.84
C GLU A 404 11.54 58.95 -15.38
N ASP A 405 12.30 59.08 -16.49
CA ASP A 405 12.57 58.04 -17.49
C ASP A 405 14.04 57.55 -17.64
N MET A 406 14.19 56.33 -18.17
CA MET A 406 15.34 55.84 -19.00
C MET A 406 16.74 55.63 -18.32
N PRO A 407 17.76 54.99 -18.96
CA PRO A 407 17.71 53.60 -19.48
C PRO A 407 19.02 52.76 -19.30
N THR A 408 18.92 51.44 -19.55
CA THR A 408 20.02 50.47 -19.94
C THR A 408 21.16 50.19 -18.91
N LEU A 409 21.96 49.11 -18.97
CA LEU A 409 22.17 48.00 -19.95
C LEU A 409 22.77 46.73 -19.28
N SER A 410 22.69 45.57 -19.95
CA SER A 410 23.43 44.28 -19.73
C SER A 410 23.07 43.46 -18.46
N GLN A 411 23.12 42.12 -18.44
CA GLN A 411 23.55 41.15 -19.47
C GLN A 411 22.71 39.83 -19.47
N GLU A 412 22.94 39.02 -20.49
CA GLU A 412 22.41 37.67 -20.83
C GLU A 412 22.63 36.59 -19.74
N ASN A 413 22.03 35.38 -19.75
CA ASN A 413 20.93 34.72 -20.50
C ASN A 413 20.46 33.50 -19.68
N ASP A 414 19.19 33.06 -19.82
CA ASP A 414 18.83 31.67 -20.15
C ASP A 414 17.31 31.38 -19.99
N THR A 415 16.71 30.80 -21.03
CA THR A 415 15.34 30.25 -21.00
C THR A 415 15.35 28.78 -21.38
N VAL A 416 15.10 27.89 -20.42
CA VAL A 416 14.96 26.45 -20.67
C VAL A 416 13.48 26.08 -20.73
N MET A 417 13.01 25.68 -21.92
CA MET A 417 11.71 25.04 -22.12
C MET A 417 11.82 23.53 -21.85
N ASN A 418 10.72 22.93 -21.35
CA ASN A 418 10.62 21.48 -21.18
C ASN A 418 10.44 20.78 -22.53
N ASP A 419 11.21 19.72 -22.77
CA ASP A 419 10.80 18.60 -23.62
C ASP A 419 11.08 17.30 -22.84
N PHE A 420 10.02 16.50 -22.61
CA PHE A 420 10.12 15.24 -21.86
C PHE A 420 10.36 14.07 -22.81
N TRP A 421 11.37 13.27 -22.51
CA TRP A 421 11.45 11.86 -22.92
C TRP A 421 11.21 10.98 -21.69
N GLU A 422 10.53 9.85 -21.88
CA GLU A 422 10.26 8.86 -20.83
C GLU A 422 10.29 7.48 -21.50
N GLU A 423 11.16 6.61 -20.99
CA GLU A 423 11.28 5.19 -21.33
C GLU A 423 11.52 4.46 -19.99
N ASP A 424 10.97 3.26 -19.84
CA ASP A 424 11.02 2.38 -18.65
C ASP A 424 10.95 0.92 -19.17
N ASP A 425 11.28 -0.13 -18.42
CA ASP A 425 11.41 -0.31 -16.96
C ASP A 425 12.47 -1.42 -16.66
N ASP A 426 12.67 -1.76 -15.39
CA ASP A 426 13.10 -3.10 -14.89
C ASP A 426 14.52 -3.71 -15.21
N MET A 427 15.32 -3.87 -14.11
CA MET A 427 15.70 -5.17 -13.49
C MET A 427 16.80 -6.11 -14.08
N LEU A 428 17.85 -6.42 -13.28
CA LEU A 428 18.27 -7.79 -12.83
C LEU A 428 19.62 -7.81 -12.06
N ASP A 429 19.89 -8.88 -11.30
CA ASP A 429 21.11 -9.16 -10.52
C ASP A 429 22.06 -10.17 -11.23
N ALA A 430 23.38 -10.13 -10.95
CA ALA A 430 24.18 -11.27 -10.41
C ALA A 430 25.72 -11.15 -10.61
N ASP A 431 26.47 -11.51 -9.56
CA ASP A 431 27.80 -12.13 -9.45
C ASP A 431 28.87 -12.03 -10.57
N ALA A 432 30.12 -11.67 -10.19
CA ALA A 432 31.22 -12.65 -10.12
C ALA A 432 32.51 -12.17 -9.41
N TYR A 433 33.15 -13.13 -8.73
CA TYR A 433 34.41 -13.09 -7.99
C TYR A 433 35.69 -12.76 -8.80
N ARG A 434 36.71 -12.20 -8.12
CA ARG A 434 38.05 -12.83 -7.84
C ARG A 434 38.84 -11.96 -6.84
N PHE A 435 39.26 -12.47 -5.66
CA PHE A 435 40.33 -13.44 -5.32
C PHE A 435 41.76 -12.88 -5.31
N TRP A 436 42.42 -12.91 -4.14
CA TRP A 436 43.63 -13.69 -3.79
C TRP A 436 43.78 -13.63 -2.24
N ASN A 437 43.77 -14.74 -1.49
CA ASN A 437 44.92 -15.60 -1.08
C ASN A 437 45.81 -14.96 0.03
N MET A 438 46.54 -15.64 0.94
CA MET A 438 46.77 -17.05 1.33
C MET A 438 47.58 -17.06 2.67
N THR A 439 47.59 -18.05 3.59
CA THR A 439 46.78 -19.28 3.80
C THR A 439 46.38 -19.36 5.31
N THR A 440 46.61 -20.34 6.22
CA THR A 440 47.26 -21.69 6.32
C THR A 440 46.45 -22.61 7.28
N MET A 441 46.88 -23.87 7.46
CA MET A 441 46.35 -24.90 8.39
C MET A 441 47.56 -25.65 9.05
N PRO A 442 47.48 -26.75 9.88
CA PRO A 442 46.61 -27.93 9.76
C PRO A 442 46.16 -28.64 11.09
N ARG A 443 45.72 -29.92 10.96
CA ARG A 443 44.91 -30.78 11.86
C ARG A 443 45.71 -31.78 12.73
N GLN A 444 45.07 -32.35 13.76
CA GLN A 444 45.16 -33.77 14.23
C GLN A 444 44.14 -34.05 15.39
N GLY A 445 43.56 -35.24 15.62
CA GLY A 445 43.26 -36.36 14.71
C GLY A 445 43.61 -37.80 15.20
N ALA A 446 42.77 -38.46 16.03
CA ALA A 446 42.84 -39.92 16.33
C ALA A 446 41.59 -40.47 17.08
N ASP A 447 41.31 -41.78 16.93
CA ASP A 447 40.23 -42.56 17.58
C ASP A 447 40.78 -43.79 18.37
N VAL A 448 40.12 -44.18 19.48
CA VAL A 448 40.21 -45.49 20.20
C VAL A 448 38.86 -45.66 20.96
N VAL A 449 37.97 -46.64 20.75
CA VAL A 449 37.99 -48.12 20.64
C VAL A 449 37.76 -48.85 21.98
N ASP A 450 36.58 -49.48 22.05
CA ASP A 450 36.08 -50.67 22.78
C ASP A 450 36.16 -50.88 24.31
N ALA A 451 34.95 -51.17 24.84
CA ALA A 451 34.53 -52.27 25.73
C ALA A 451 35.34 -52.69 26.99
N LEU A 452 34.60 -52.86 28.10
CA LEU A 452 34.65 -54.08 28.92
C LEU A 452 33.30 -54.35 29.62
N THR A 453 33.07 -55.61 29.99
CA THR A 453 31.76 -56.22 30.25
C THR A 453 31.28 -56.26 31.72
N GLU A 454 29.95 -56.34 31.87
CA GLU A 454 29.17 -57.14 32.84
C GLU A 454 29.55 -57.24 34.34
N SER A 455 28.56 -56.97 35.20
CA SER A 455 28.19 -57.91 36.28
C SER A 455 26.69 -57.85 36.60
N GLN A 456 26.08 -59.02 36.85
CA GLN A 456 24.63 -59.27 36.96
C GLN A 456 24.01 -58.86 38.31
N GLY A 457 22.67 -58.94 38.45
CA GLY A 457 22.04 -59.28 39.75
C GLY A 457 20.77 -58.52 40.16
N THR A 458 19.59 -59.10 39.88
CA THR A 458 18.31 -58.87 40.58
C THR A 458 17.92 -60.19 41.33
N PRO A 459 16.82 -60.33 42.11
CA PRO A 459 15.73 -59.39 42.43
C PRO A 459 15.28 -59.33 43.92
N GLN A 460 14.25 -58.50 44.17
CA GLN A 460 13.17 -58.53 45.17
C GLN A 460 13.14 -59.56 46.32
N THR A 461 12.74 -59.07 47.51
CA THR A 461 11.69 -59.70 48.37
C THR A 461 10.68 -58.62 48.83
N VAL A 462 9.53 -59.05 49.38
CA VAL A 462 8.35 -58.24 49.73
C VAL A 462 7.99 -58.49 51.22
N GLU A 463 6.94 -57.81 51.72
CA GLU A 463 6.25 -57.94 53.02
C GLU A 463 6.73 -56.98 54.12
N LEU A 464 5.91 -56.60 55.11
CA LEU A 464 4.48 -56.17 55.16
C LEU A 464 4.27 -55.64 56.60
N GLU A 465 3.07 -55.15 56.90
CA GLU A 465 2.67 -54.51 58.16
C GLU A 465 2.95 -55.33 59.43
N GLU A 466 3.44 -54.69 60.51
CA GLU A 466 2.83 -54.89 61.84
C GLU A 466 3.11 -53.75 62.85
N ILE A 467 2.33 -53.76 63.94
CA ILE A 467 2.45 -53.00 65.20
C ILE A 467 2.14 -51.48 65.12
N ILE A 468 0.86 -51.18 65.37
CA ILE A 468 0.40 -49.93 66.00
C ILE A 468 0.40 -50.13 67.54
N ALA A 469 0.56 -49.01 68.27
CA ALA A 469 0.47 -48.85 69.73
C ALA A 469 1.70 -49.30 70.57
N GLY A 470 2.15 -48.40 71.44
CA GLY A 470 3.33 -48.60 72.31
C GLY A 470 3.86 -47.28 72.89
N THR A 471 3.11 -46.64 73.79
CA THR A 471 3.50 -45.35 74.39
C THR A 471 4.64 -45.49 75.41
N ALA A 472 5.76 -44.80 75.17
CA ALA A 472 6.74 -44.46 76.20
C ALA A 472 7.28 -43.03 75.96
N THR A 473 7.23 -42.19 76.98
CA THR A 473 7.62 -40.77 76.91
C THR A 473 9.14 -40.59 76.99
N PHE A 474 9.69 -39.69 76.17
CA PHE A 474 10.95 -39.02 76.49
C PHE A 474 10.83 -37.51 76.30
N SER A 475 10.88 -36.81 77.43
CA SER A 475 11.12 -35.37 77.65
C SER A 475 10.96 -34.38 76.49
N ASP A 476 10.06 -33.40 76.67
CA ASP A 476 10.25 -32.05 76.11
C ASP A 476 11.65 -31.53 76.51
N GLN A 477 12.57 -31.46 75.55
CA GLN A 477 13.58 -30.41 75.56
C GLN A 477 13.17 -29.39 74.51
N THR A 478 12.53 -28.33 74.98
CA THR A 478 12.16 -27.18 74.16
C THR A 478 13.43 -26.49 73.66
N ALA A 479 13.80 -26.79 72.42
CA ALA A 479 14.72 -26.00 71.60
C ALA A 479 14.10 -24.62 71.34
N SER A 480 14.04 -23.81 72.39
CA SER A 480 13.69 -22.41 72.34
C SER A 480 14.73 -21.73 71.45
N GLY A 481 14.24 -21.09 70.38
CA GLY A 481 15.08 -20.19 69.60
C GLY A 481 15.67 -19.11 70.52
N PRO A 482 16.82 -18.52 70.16
CA PRO A 482 17.41 -17.45 70.96
C PRO A 482 16.36 -16.37 71.27
N PRO A 483 16.32 -15.84 72.51
CA PRO A 483 15.28 -14.92 72.93
C PRO A 483 15.23 -13.71 72.00
N ILE A 484 14.03 -13.17 71.78
CA ILE A 484 13.80 -12.00 70.94
C ILE A 484 14.75 -10.88 71.40
N ASP A 485 15.68 -10.47 70.53
CA ASP A 485 16.76 -9.52 70.82
C ASP A 485 16.13 -8.20 71.33
N GLY A 486 16.08 -8.03 72.66
CA GLY A 486 15.29 -7.01 73.32
C GLY A 486 16.13 -5.84 73.81
N GLY A 487 15.94 -4.65 73.22
CA GLY A 487 16.54 -3.41 73.74
C GLY A 487 16.89 -2.39 72.68
N TYR A 488 17.42 -1.25 73.13
CA TYR A 488 17.73 -0.08 72.28
C TYR A 488 18.68 -0.39 71.10
N LEU A 489 19.60 -1.37 71.26
CA LEU A 489 20.49 -1.80 70.17
C LEU A 489 19.76 -2.59 69.08
N ALA A 490 18.80 -3.45 69.45
CA ALA A 490 17.98 -4.19 68.50
C ALA A 490 17.02 -3.26 67.73
N TRP A 491 16.38 -2.31 68.44
CA TRP A 491 15.57 -1.28 67.80
C TRP A 491 16.39 -0.35 66.88
N ARG A 492 17.64 -0.04 67.21
CA ARG A 492 18.58 0.68 66.31
C ARG A 492 18.93 -0.14 65.07
N LEU A 493 19.18 -1.43 65.22
CA LEU A 493 19.44 -2.32 64.09
C LEU A 493 18.20 -2.41 63.18
N LEU A 494 17.02 -2.62 63.75
CA LEU A 494 15.75 -2.68 63.01
C LEU A 494 15.42 -1.36 62.30
N LEU A 495 15.68 -0.20 62.93
CA LEU A 495 15.55 1.10 62.28
C LEU A 495 16.54 1.27 61.12
N SER A 496 17.80 0.84 61.29
CA SER A 496 18.80 0.91 60.21
C SER A 496 18.48 -0.01 59.03
N ALA A 497 17.93 -1.20 59.32
CA ALA A 497 17.45 -2.13 58.30
C ALA A 497 16.22 -1.55 57.58
N PHE A 498 15.26 -0.96 58.30
CA PHE A 498 14.11 -0.28 57.70
C PHE A 498 14.52 0.85 56.73
N VAL A 499 15.52 1.67 57.09
CA VAL A 499 16.05 2.69 56.18
C VAL A 499 16.75 2.06 54.96
N PHE A 500 17.53 0.99 55.15
CA PHE A 500 18.18 0.30 54.05
C PHE A 500 17.19 -0.35 53.07
N GLU A 501 16.24 -1.14 53.58
CA GLU A 501 15.22 -1.83 52.77
C GLU A 501 14.28 -0.84 52.08
N SER A 502 13.94 0.30 52.71
CA SER A 502 13.12 1.34 52.07
C SER A 502 13.83 2.09 50.95
N LEU A 503 15.16 2.27 51.03
CA LEU A 503 15.95 2.79 49.91
C LEU A 503 16.12 1.77 48.78
N LEU A 504 16.33 0.48 49.12
CA LEU A 504 16.56 -0.59 48.15
C LEU A 504 15.30 -0.99 47.37
N TRP A 505 14.17 -1.19 48.05
CA TRP A 505 12.92 -1.67 47.43
C TRP A 505 11.85 -0.60 47.28
N GLY A 506 11.88 0.47 48.09
CA GLY A 506 10.84 1.50 48.07
C GLY A 506 10.75 2.23 46.72
N PHE A 507 11.89 2.51 46.07
CA PHE A 507 11.89 3.11 44.73
C PHE A 507 11.31 2.16 43.65
N PRO A 508 11.78 0.91 43.49
CA PRO A 508 11.15 -0.06 42.58
C PRO A 508 9.66 -0.33 42.85
N LEU A 509 9.23 -0.43 44.12
CA LEU A 509 7.83 -0.68 44.49
C LEU A 509 6.94 0.55 44.25
N SER A 510 7.46 1.76 44.45
CA SER A 510 6.75 3.02 44.13
C SER A 510 6.72 3.35 42.65
N PHE A 511 7.33 2.53 41.79
CA PHE A 511 7.45 2.82 40.36
C PHE A 511 6.10 2.97 39.65
N GLY A 512 5.01 2.37 40.15
CA GLY A 512 3.66 2.64 39.62
C GLY A 512 3.21 4.11 39.68
N VAL A 513 3.79 4.92 40.59
CA VAL A 513 3.57 6.39 40.63
C VAL A 513 4.49 7.09 39.63
N PHE A 514 5.77 6.71 39.59
CA PHE A 514 6.75 7.29 38.67
C PHE A 514 6.44 6.97 37.20
N GLN A 515 5.83 5.81 36.92
CA GLN A 515 5.36 5.41 35.59
C GLN A 515 4.37 6.43 35.01
N GLU A 516 3.44 6.96 35.82
CA GLU A 516 2.51 8.01 35.37
C GLU A 516 3.21 9.36 35.18
N TYR A 517 4.24 9.66 35.97
CA TYR A 517 5.10 10.83 35.75
C TYR A 517 5.91 10.70 34.45
N TYR A 518 6.51 9.54 34.16
CA TYR A 518 7.17 9.27 32.88
C TYR A 518 6.18 9.29 31.70
N ASN A 519 4.94 8.81 31.86
CA ASN A 519 3.86 9.00 30.87
C ASN A 519 3.58 10.49 30.61
N SER A 520 3.74 11.35 31.61
CA SER A 520 3.56 12.80 31.46
C SER A 520 4.68 13.44 30.63
N ILE A 521 5.90 12.90 30.66
CA ILE A 521 7.06 13.42 29.91
C ILE A 521 6.92 13.07 28.41
N PRO A 522 7.02 14.05 27.48
CA PRO A 522 6.80 13.81 26.04
C PRO A 522 7.70 12.75 25.39
N GLU A 523 8.89 12.53 25.94
CA GLU A 523 9.90 11.59 25.46
C GLU A 523 9.53 10.13 25.72
N PHE A 524 8.83 9.85 26.84
CA PHE A 524 8.53 8.49 27.28
C PHE A 524 7.06 8.10 27.08
N ARG A 525 6.14 9.07 26.95
CA ARG A 525 4.67 8.94 26.90
C ARG A 525 4.04 7.73 26.19
N ASN A 526 4.67 7.17 25.15
CA ASN A 526 4.15 6.04 24.37
C ASN A 526 4.94 4.72 24.52
N SER A 527 5.95 4.65 25.40
CA SER A 527 6.84 3.49 25.53
C SER A 527 6.20 2.37 26.36
N PRO A 528 5.96 1.16 25.79
CA PRO A 528 5.44 0.03 26.55
C PRO A 528 6.46 -0.53 27.56
N TYR A 529 7.73 -0.12 27.45
CA TYR A 529 8.83 -0.62 28.26
C TYR A 529 9.07 0.21 29.54
N ILE A 530 8.28 1.26 29.82
CA ILE A 530 8.39 2.02 31.09
C ILE A 530 8.16 1.09 32.29
N SER A 531 7.11 0.27 32.26
CA SER A 531 6.81 -0.71 33.32
C SER A 531 7.93 -1.74 33.52
N ILE A 532 8.68 -2.05 32.46
CA ILE A 532 9.85 -2.94 32.50
C ILE A 532 10.99 -2.33 33.33
N VAL A 533 11.11 -1.00 33.44
CA VAL A 533 12.09 -0.37 34.34
C VAL A 533 11.83 -0.76 35.79
N GLY A 534 10.56 -0.71 36.24
CA GLY A 534 10.16 -1.14 37.58
C GLY A 534 10.38 -2.63 37.83
N THR A 535 9.94 -3.50 36.90
CA THR A 535 10.14 -4.96 37.08
C THR A 535 11.60 -5.36 36.99
N THR A 536 12.41 -4.69 36.17
CA THR A 536 13.83 -5.03 35.96
C THR A 536 14.71 -4.48 37.09
N ALA A 537 14.46 -3.27 37.61
CA ALA A 537 15.17 -2.77 38.79
C ALA A 537 14.93 -3.67 40.01
N SER A 538 13.67 -4.11 40.21
CA SER A 538 13.31 -5.13 41.20
C SER A 538 14.01 -6.47 40.88
N GLY A 539 13.87 -6.98 39.66
CA GLY A 539 14.39 -8.28 39.22
C GLY A 539 15.92 -8.41 39.33
N ILE A 540 16.68 -7.40 38.92
CA ILE A 540 18.16 -7.37 39.06
C ILE A 540 18.56 -7.41 40.54
N SER A 541 17.86 -6.66 41.40
CA SER A 541 18.10 -6.66 42.84
C SER A 541 17.89 -8.04 43.47
N TYR A 542 16.95 -8.84 42.94
CA TYR A 542 16.74 -10.24 43.32
C TYR A 542 17.74 -11.23 42.67
N LEU A 543 18.13 -11.02 41.40
CA LEU A 543 19.08 -11.89 40.68
C LEU A 543 20.51 -11.83 41.25
N GLY A 544 20.89 -10.75 41.92
CA GLY A 544 22.26 -10.57 42.42
C GLY A 544 22.72 -11.64 43.42
N ALA A 545 21.81 -12.26 44.19
CA ALA A 545 22.19 -13.07 45.35
C ALA A 545 23.12 -14.26 45.04
N PRO A 546 22.85 -15.18 44.08
CA PRO A 546 23.74 -16.32 43.81
C PRO A 546 25.08 -15.92 43.20
N LEU A 547 25.17 -14.76 42.55
CA LEU A 547 26.42 -14.24 41.99
C LEU A 547 27.26 -13.52 43.06
N VAL A 548 26.61 -12.77 43.96
CA VAL A 548 27.29 -12.00 45.01
C VAL A 548 27.75 -12.88 46.17
N ILE A 549 27.01 -13.92 46.57
CA ILE A 549 27.40 -14.85 47.65
C ILE A 549 28.81 -15.45 47.47
N PRO A 550 29.20 -16.04 46.33
CA PRO A 550 30.55 -16.58 46.14
C PRO A 550 31.63 -15.49 46.10
N PHE A 551 31.33 -14.28 45.63
CA PHE A 551 32.27 -13.14 45.68
C PHE A 551 32.45 -12.59 47.11
N ILE A 552 31.39 -12.55 47.92
CA ILE A 552 31.48 -12.25 49.35
C ILE A 552 32.30 -13.33 50.08
N ARG A 553 32.09 -14.62 49.77
CA ARG A 553 32.86 -15.71 50.38
C ARG A 553 34.34 -15.71 49.95
N ARG A 554 34.65 -15.44 48.67
CA ARG A 554 36.03 -15.42 48.11
C ARG A 554 36.83 -14.18 48.52
N TRP A 555 36.22 -13.00 48.50
CA TRP A 555 36.90 -11.70 48.66
C TRP A 555 36.40 -10.90 49.88
N SER A 556 35.83 -11.57 50.88
CA SER A 556 35.10 -10.99 52.04
C SER A 556 35.62 -9.65 52.54
N ARG A 557 36.92 -9.55 52.87
CA ARG A 557 37.54 -8.31 53.40
C ARG A 557 37.52 -7.14 52.42
N ILE A 558 37.55 -7.38 51.11
CA ILE A 558 37.52 -6.35 50.07
C ILE A 558 36.06 -6.08 49.65
N THR A 559 35.25 -7.12 49.44
CA THR A 559 33.82 -6.97 49.10
C THR A 559 33.06 -6.24 50.21
N LEU A 560 33.26 -6.61 51.48
CA LEU A 560 32.66 -5.91 52.62
C LEU A 560 33.20 -4.50 52.79
N ARG A 561 34.45 -4.20 52.39
CA ARG A 561 34.97 -2.81 52.40
C ARG A 561 34.37 -1.97 51.27
N GLY A 562 34.22 -2.52 50.07
CA GLY A 562 33.55 -1.83 48.96
C GLY A 562 32.08 -1.56 49.27
N VAL A 563 31.36 -2.57 49.76
CA VAL A 563 29.97 -2.42 50.24
C VAL A 563 29.89 -1.47 51.44
N ALA A 564 30.83 -1.52 52.40
CA ALA A 564 30.86 -0.59 53.52
C ALA A 564 31.20 0.85 53.08
N VAL A 565 31.99 1.10 52.04
CA VAL A 565 32.22 2.43 51.48
C VAL A 565 30.98 2.94 50.74
N PHE A 566 30.32 2.09 49.95
CA PHE A 566 29.06 2.41 49.28
C PHE A 566 27.95 2.73 50.30
N LEU A 567 27.84 1.94 51.36
CA LEU A 567 26.98 2.21 52.51
C LEU A 567 27.45 3.45 53.30
N PHE A 568 28.74 3.71 53.47
CA PHE A 568 29.24 4.92 54.14
C PHE A 568 28.84 6.20 53.38
N VAL A 569 28.74 6.14 52.05
CA VAL A 569 28.22 7.26 51.24
C VAL A 569 26.69 7.41 51.37
N LEU A 570 25.93 6.30 51.35
CA LEU A 570 24.46 6.32 51.39
C LEU A 570 23.85 6.45 52.80
N THR A 571 24.52 5.94 53.83
CA THR A 571 24.06 5.84 55.21
C THR A 571 25.07 6.40 56.22
N GLY A 572 26.13 7.08 55.77
CA GLY A 572 27.13 7.75 56.61
C GLY A 572 26.58 8.55 57.81
N PRO A 573 25.52 9.38 57.63
CA PRO A 573 24.87 10.09 58.74
C PRO A 573 24.29 9.18 59.84
N LEU A 574 24.02 7.91 59.52
CA LEU A 574 23.48 6.89 60.42
C LEU A 574 24.58 5.98 61.02
N ILE A 575 25.83 6.06 60.57
CA ILE A 575 26.93 5.25 61.11
C ILE A 575 27.22 5.55 62.60
N PRO A 576 27.10 6.78 63.13
CA PRO A 576 27.12 7.03 64.58
C PRO A 576 26.02 6.27 65.36
N LEU A 577 24.95 5.82 64.68
CA LEU A 577 23.87 5.02 65.28
C LEU A 577 24.15 3.50 65.23
N LEU A 578 25.23 3.03 64.61
CA LEU A 578 25.61 1.61 64.54
C LEU A 578 26.89 1.32 65.35
N LYS A 579 26.74 0.65 66.49
CA LYS A 579 27.87 0.12 67.28
C LYS A 579 28.06 -1.37 66.92
N GLY A 580 29.28 -1.75 66.53
CA GLY A 580 29.58 -3.12 66.10
C GLY A 580 29.41 -4.16 67.21
N ARG A 581 28.83 -5.32 66.87
CA ARG A 581 28.77 -6.51 67.74
C ARG A 581 30.20 -7.09 67.85
N PRO A 582 30.77 -7.26 69.05
CA PRO A 582 32.12 -7.83 69.18
C PRO A 582 32.11 -9.33 68.87
N GLY A 583 33.05 -9.77 68.03
CA GLY A 583 33.54 -11.15 67.89
C GLY A 583 32.52 -12.29 67.95
N GLN A 584 31.82 -12.57 66.84
CA GLN A 584 31.32 -13.93 66.61
C GLN A 584 32.50 -14.81 66.17
N GLN A 585 32.57 -16.04 66.69
CA GLN A 585 33.72 -16.94 66.50
C GLN A 585 33.95 -17.30 65.03
N HIS A 586 35.19 -17.69 64.69
CA HIS A 586 35.56 -18.20 63.37
C HIS A 586 34.88 -19.54 63.08
N THR A 587 33.64 -19.52 62.58
CA THR A 587 33.07 -20.65 61.85
C THR A 587 33.89 -20.87 60.58
N ILE A 588 34.63 -21.97 60.56
CA ILE A 588 35.35 -22.44 59.37
C ILE A 588 34.34 -22.55 58.22
N ALA A 589 34.75 -22.15 57.02
CA ALA A 589 33.90 -22.19 55.84
C ALA A 589 33.61 -23.64 55.41
N LEU A 590 32.61 -24.24 56.05
CA LEU A 590 32.02 -25.51 55.64
C LEU A 590 31.61 -25.43 54.16
N ARG A 591 31.91 -26.49 53.41
CA ARG A 591 31.40 -26.65 52.06
C ARG A 591 29.88 -26.72 52.18
N THR A 592 29.17 -25.83 51.49
CA THR A 592 27.71 -25.88 51.46
C THR A 592 27.26 -27.22 50.91
N ASP A 593 26.47 -27.94 51.71
CA ASP A 593 25.87 -29.18 51.26
C ASP A 593 24.77 -28.88 50.24
N TRP A 594 24.72 -29.69 49.19
CA TRP A 594 23.75 -29.60 48.09
C TRP A 594 22.72 -30.73 48.14
N THR A 595 22.72 -31.57 49.20
CA THR A 595 21.67 -32.59 49.43
C THR A 595 20.26 -32.01 49.36
N PHE A 596 20.05 -30.76 49.76
CA PHE A 596 18.75 -30.08 49.69
C PHE A 596 18.16 -30.03 48.26
N LEU A 597 18.98 -30.10 47.21
CA LEU A 597 18.49 -30.17 45.82
C LEU A 597 17.73 -31.48 45.52
N ARG A 598 17.89 -32.52 46.35
CA ARG A 598 17.11 -33.78 46.28
C ARG A 598 15.79 -33.70 47.07
N ALA A 599 15.59 -32.67 47.90
CA ALA A 599 14.38 -32.52 48.70
C ALA A 599 13.18 -32.10 47.83
N ARG A 600 12.08 -32.86 47.89
CA ARG A 600 10.85 -32.53 47.11
C ARG A 600 10.26 -31.16 47.49
N LEU A 601 10.35 -30.78 48.77
CA LEU A 601 9.90 -29.48 49.28
C LEU A 601 10.65 -28.30 48.65
N PHE A 602 11.96 -28.43 48.41
CA PHE A 602 12.76 -27.38 47.77
C PHE A 602 12.21 -26.98 46.40
N TRP A 603 11.87 -27.97 45.57
CA TRP A 603 11.33 -27.74 44.22
C TRP A 603 9.90 -27.19 44.25
N ILE A 604 9.05 -27.70 45.16
CA ILE A 604 7.69 -27.17 45.37
C ILE A 604 7.73 -25.69 45.76
N TYR A 605 8.59 -25.31 46.71
CA TYR A 605 8.77 -23.92 47.11
C TYR A 605 9.40 -23.07 46.00
N SER A 606 10.38 -23.59 45.26
CA SER A 606 11.01 -22.87 44.15
C SER A 606 10.02 -22.56 43.02
N ILE A 607 9.18 -23.53 42.64
CA ILE A 607 8.13 -23.35 41.61
C ILE A 607 7.05 -22.39 42.11
N SER A 608 6.57 -22.57 43.34
CA SER A 608 5.62 -21.65 43.98
C SER A 608 6.12 -20.21 43.95
N ASN A 609 7.40 -20.00 44.26
CA ASN A 609 8.01 -18.68 44.35
C ASN A 609 8.33 -18.06 42.98
N LEU A 610 8.64 -18.86 41.96
CA LEU A 610 8.73 -18.40 40.56
C LEU A 610 7.36 -17.93 40.03
N LEU A 611 6.31 -18.73 40.26
CA LEU A 611 4.93 -18.40 39.87
C LEU A 611 4.42 -17.16 40.62
N MET A 612 4.74 -17.04 41.91
CA MET A 612 4.42 -15.83 42.67
C MET A 612 5.23 -14.62 42.19
N GLY A 613 6.52 -14.78 41.83
CA GLY A 613 7.34 -13.72 41.25
C GLY A 613 6.77 -13.16 39.94
N LEU A 614 6.29 -14.05 39.06
CA LEU A 614 5.58 -13.66 37.83
C LEU A 614 4.34 -12.78 38.12
N GLY A 615 3.59 -13.04 39.19
CA GLY A 615 2.35 -12.32 39.52
C GLY A 615 2.50 -11.09 40.43
N TYR A 616 3.48 -11.09 41.34
CA TYR A 616 3.49 -10.24 42.55
C TYR A 616 3.52 -8.72 42.27
N PHE A 617 4.24 -8.29 41.24
CA PHE A 617 4.47 -6.86 40.96
C PHE A 617 3.41 -6.23 40.06
N PHE A 618 2.59 -7.03 39.36
CA PHE A 618 1.57 -6.52 38.44
C PHE A 618 0.59 -5.54 39.12
N PRO A 619 0.02 -5.83 40.30
CA PRO A 619 -0.85 -4.88 41.00
C PRO A 619 -0.14 -3.57 41.38
N ALA A 620 1.10 -3.64 41.90
CA ALA A 620 1.84 -2.45 42.33
C ALA A 620 2.12 -1.48 41.18
N LEU A 621 2.43 -2.03 39.99
CA LEU A 621 2.75 -1.27 38.79
C LEU A 621 1.51 -0.74 38.08
N PHE A 622 0.49 -1.58 37.89
CA PHE A 622 -0.63 -1.26 36.99
C PHE A 622 -1.91 -0.79 37.68
N LEU A 623 -2.09 -0.99 38.99
CA LEU A 623 -3.30 -0.54 39.71
C LEU A 623 -3.54 0.99 39.60
N PRO A 624 -2.52 1.87 39.69
CA PRO A 624 -2.72 3.31 39.48
C PRO A 624 -3.18 3.63 38.04
N SER A 625 -2.55 3.02 37.03
CA SER A 625 -2.93 3.22 35.61
C SER A 625 -4.27 2.57 35.23
N TYR A 626 -4.68 1.50 35.93
CA TYR A 626 -6.00 0.91 35.76
C TYR A 626 -7.08 1.83 36.34
N ALA A 627 -6.81 2.45 37.50
CA ALA A 627 -7.71 3.42 38.10
C ALA A 627 -7.94 4.63 37.19
N THR A 628 -6.89 5.17 36.54
CA THR A 628 -7.05 6.26 35.57
C THR A 628 -7.74 5.80 34.28
N ALA A 629 -7.48 4.58 33.80
CA ALA A 629 -8.17 4.00 32.64
C ALA A 629 -9.69 3.83 32.84
N ILE A 630 -10.16 3.57 34.07
CA ILE A 630 -11.60 3.56 34.41
C ILE A 630 -12.17 4.93 34.82
N GLY A 631 -11.43 6.03 34.60
CA GLY A 631 -11.89 7.41 34.82
C GLY A 631 -11.76 7.94 36.25
N LEU A 632 -10.99 7.29 37.14
CA LEU A 632 -10.63 7.85 38.45
C LEU A 632 -9.44 8.81 38.31
N SER A 633 -9.36 9.84 39.17
CA SER A 633 -8.23 10.77 39.16
C SER A 633 -6.93 10.10 39.63
N THR A 634 -5.79 10.58 39.14
CA THR A 634 -4.44 10.07 39.48
C THR A 634 -4.20 9.99 40.99
N SER A 635 -4.70 10.96 41.77
CA SER A 635 -4.64 10.96 43.24
C SER A 635 -5.35 9.75 43.88
N LYS A 636 -6.45 9.27 43.28
CA LYS A 636 -7.16 8.06 43.72
C LYS A 636 -6.39 6.79 43.34
N GLY A 637 -5.70 6.78 42.19
CA GLY A 637 -4.76 5.71 41.82
C GLY A 637 -3.59 5.59 42.80
N ALA A 638 -2.99 6.71 43.20
CA ALA A 638 -1.94 6.75 44.22
C ALA A 638 -2.45 6.32 45.61
N LEU A 639 -3.66 6.74 45.99
CA LEU A 639 -4.30 6.32 47.25
C LEU A 639 -4.51 4.79 47.33
N LEU A 640 -4.89 4.16 46.21
CA LEU A 640 -5.02 2.69 46.14
C LEU A 640 -3.70 1.97 46.37
N LEU A 641 -2.60 2.47 45.80
CA LEU A 641 -1.25 1.92 46.03
C LEU A 641 -0.77 2.13 47.48
N ALA A 642 -1.09 3.27 48.10
CA ALA A 642 -0.81 3.52 49.51
C ALA A 642 -1.61 2.58 50.44
N LEU A 643 -2.91 2.39 50.18
CA LEU A 643 -3.75 1.43 50.91
C LEU A 643 -3.25 -0.01 50.77
N MET A 644 -2.83 -0.42 49.57
CA MET A 644 -2.20 -1.73 49.38
C MET A 644 -0.91 -1.85 50.22
N SER A 645 -0.06 -0.82 50.22
CA SER A 645 1.20 -0.82 50.97
C SER A 645 1.00 -0.93 52.49
N VAL A 646 -0.02 -0.27 53.05
CA VAL A 646 -0.40 -0.43 54.47
C VAL A 646 -0.87 -1.86 54.75
N ALA A 647 -1.67 -2.45 53.86
CA ALA A 647 -2.12 -3.84 53.99
C ALA A 647 -0.95 -4.84 53.87
N GLN A 648 0.07 -4.56 53.03
CA GLN A 648 1.28 -5.39 52.92
C GLN A 648 2.04 -5.49 54.24
N VAL A 649 2.21 -4.37 54.96
CA VAL A 649 2.87 -4.36 56.28
C VAL A 649 2.10 -5.21 57.29
N ALA A 650 0.77 -5.05 57.37
CA ALA A 650 -0.07 -5.86 58.24
C ALA A 650 -0.03 -7.36 57.87
N GLY A 651 0.03 -7.68 56.58
CA GLY A 651 0.17 -9.04 56.06
C GLY A 651 1.49 -9.69 56.45
N GLN A 652 2.61 -8.99 56.27
CA GLN A 652 3.94 -9.50 56.62
C GLN A 652 4.09 -9.79 58.11
N PHE A 653 3.67 -8.87 59.00
CA PHE A 653 3.68 -9.13 60.44
C PHE A 653 2.77 -10.30 60.82
N THR A 654 1.57 -10.40 60.23
CA THR A 654 0.61 -11.46 60.58
C THR A 654 1.11 -12.84 60.12
N PHE A 655 1.56 -12.97 58.87
CA PHE A 655 2.05 -14.25 58.34
C PHE A 655 3.39 -14.66 58.97
N GLY A 656 4.28 -13.72 59.27
CA GLY A 656 5.49 -13.99 60.05
C GLY A 656 5.15 -14.60 61.41
N TYR A 657 4.37 -13.89 62.23
CA TYR A 657 3.94 -14.35 63.56
C TYR A 657 3.14 -15.66 63.56
N LEU A 658 2.32 -15.92 62.52
CA LEU A 658 1.64 -17.20 62.35
C LEU A 658 2.61 -18.33 61.99
N SER A 659 3.62 -18.06 61.15
CA SER A 659 4.64 -19.03 60.76
C SER A 659 5.66 -19.35 61.86
N ASP A 660 5.75 -18.50 62.89
CA ASP A 660 6.51 -18.76 64.12
C ASP A 660 5.74 -19.57 65.17
N LYS A 661 4.41 -19.72 65.01
CA LYS A 661 3.58 -20.63 65.80
C LYS A 661 3.55 -22.03 65.19
N ARG A 662 2.98 -23.00 65.91
CA ARG A 662 2.71 -24.39 65.44
C ARG A 662 1.62 -24.46 64.34
N THR A 663 1.66 -23.59 63.33
CA THR A 663 0.79 -23.65 62.14
C THR A 663 1.57 -24.20 60.95
N SER A 664 0.89 -24.88 60.02
CA SER A 664 1.55 -25.46 58.86
C SER A 664 1.94 -24.38 57.84
N VAL A 665 3.25 -24.24 57.60
CA VAL A 665 3.82 -23.34 56.58
C VAL A 665 3.19 -23.61 55.20
N ASN A 666 2.93 -24.87 54.85
CA ASN A 666 2.29 -25.25 53.59
C ASN A 666 0.83 -24.78 53.50
N ALA A 667 0.08 -24.84 54.60
CA ALA A 667 -1.29 -24.34 54.65
C ALA A 667 -1.34 -22.81 54.54
N LEU A 668 -0.48 -22.09 55.27
CA LEU A 668 -0.37 -20.63 55.21
C LEU A 668 0.01 -20.15 53.78
N ILE A 669 0.98 -20.79 53.11
CA ILE A 669 1.32 -20.51 51.71
C ILE A 669 0.10 -20.67 50.81
N THR A 670 -0.62 -21.80 50.94
CA THR A 670 -1.76 -22.13 50.08
C THR A 670 -2.88 -21.11 50.24
N VAL A 671 -3.20 -20.71 51.48
CA VAL A 671 -4.21 -19.68 51.79
C VAL A 671 -3.79 -18.31 51.23
N SER A 672 -2.54 -17.90 51.42
CA SER A 672 -1.98 -16.65 50.88
C SER A 672 -2.11 -16.58 49.36
N VAL A 673 -1.63 -17.59 48.64
CA VAL A 673 -1.64 -17.62 47.17
C VAL A 673 -3.08 -17.72 46.63
N SER A 674 -3.92 -18.57 47.23
CA SER A 674 -5.31 -18.75 46.78
C SER A 674 -6.14 -17.48 46.93
N ILE A 675 -6.04 -16.78 48.08
CA ILE A 675 -6.81 -15.55 48.30
C ILE A 675 -6.29 -14.42 47.41
N ALA A 676 -4.96 -14.28 47.23
CA ALA A 676 -4.40 -13.30 46.31
C ALA A 676 -4.84 -13.54 44.84
N ALA A 677 -4.89 -14.81 44.40
CA ALA A 677 -5.38 -15.18 43.08
C ALA A 677 -6.90 -14.89 42.93
N ILE A 678 -7.72 -15.28 43.90
CA ILE A 678 -9.17 -15.00 43.91
C ILE A 678 -9.44 -13.49 43.88
N ALA A 679 -8.73 -12.70 44.69
CA ALA A 679 -8.86 -11.24 44.71
C ALA A 679 -8.47 -10.61 43.36
N THR A 680 -7.43 -11.14 42.71
CA THR A 680 -7.02 -10.68 41.36
C THR A 680 -8.09 -10.97 40.31
N LEU A 681 -8.60 -12.21 40.27
CA LEU A 681 -9.59 -12.63 39.27
C LEU A 681 -10.97 -12.01 39.47
N SER A 682 -11.37 -11.73 40.72
CA SER A 682 -12.68 -11.15 41.05
C SER A 682 -12.62 -9.65 41.31
N ALA A 683 -12.00 -9.22 42.42
CA ALA A 683 -12.03 -7.84 42.88
C ALA A 683 -11.28 -6.86 41.98
N TRP A 684 -10.20 -7.27 41.30
CA TRP A 684 -9.60 -6.46 40.22
C TRP A 684 -10.27 -6.75 38.87
N GLY A 685 -10.40 -8.02 38.47
CA GLY A 685 -10.92 -8.42 37.16
C GLY A 685 -12.33 -7.92 36.81
N LEU A 686 -13.17 -7.62 37.81
CA LEU A 686 -14.53 -7.09 37.64
C LEU A 686 -14.65 -5.60 38.03
N ALA A 687 -13.54 -4.92 38.34
CA ALA A 687 -13.56 -3.56 38.87
C ALA A 687 -13.97 -2.50 37.82
N ARG A 688 -15.18 -1.96 37.98
CA ARG A 688 -15.71 -0.79 37.25
C ARG A 688 -15.87 0.47 38.12
N SER A 689 -15.44 0.43 39.39
CA SER A 689 -15.52 1.55 40.34
C SER A 689 -14.44 1.45 41.43
N ILE A 690 -14.30 2.48 42.26
CA ILE A 690 -13.24 2.53 43.29
C ILE A 690 -13.40 1.52 44.43
N ALA A 691 -14.63 1.14 44.79
CA ALA A 691 -14.89 0.23 45.91
C ALA A 691 -14.27 -1.19 45.73
N PRO A 692 -14.47 -1.90 44.60
CA PRO A 692 -13.78 -3.18 44.37
C PRO A 692 -12.26 -3.03 44.26
N LEU A 693 -11.75 -1.89 43.77
CA LEU A 693 -10.30 -1.62 43.76
C LEU A 693 -9.72 -1.42 45.17
N VAL A 694 -10.45 -0.80 46.10
CA VAL A 694 -10.04 -0.70 47.52
C VAL A 694 -10.06 -2.08 48.17
N LEU A 695 -11.11 -2.88 47.94
CA LEU A 695 -11.19 -4.25 48.43
C LEU A 695 -10.03 -5.11 47.90
N PHE A 696 -9.73 -4.99 46.60
CA PHE A 696 -8.59 -5.64 45.97
C PHE A 696 -7.25 -5.19 46.58
N ALA A 697 -7.02 -3.88 46.73
CA ALA A 697 -5.79 -3.34 47.31
C ALA A 697 -5.53 -3.89 48.72
N LEU A 698 -6.56 -3.96 49.57
CA LEU A 698 -6.45 -4.49 50.93
C LEU A 698 -6.19 -6.01 50.92
N LEU A 699 -6.97 -6.79 50.17
CA LEU A 699 -6.82 -8.26 50.11
C LEU A 699 -5.49 -8.67 49.48
N TYR A 700 -5.14 -8.11 48.31
CA TYR A 700 -3.90 -8.45 47.61
C TYR A 700 -2.68 -7.97 48.38
N GLY A 701 -2.73 -6.76 48.97
CA GLY A 701 -1.65 -6.28 49.82
C GLY A 701 -1.36 -7.24 50.97
N PHE A 702 -2.39 -7.58 51.75
CA PHE A 702 -2.26 -8.44 52.92
C PHE A 702 -1.79 -9.86 52.57
N PHE A 703 -2.52 -10.56 51.70
CA PHE A 703 -2.24 -11.97 51.39
C PHE A 703 -1.05 -12.14 50.44
N GLY A 704 -0.82 -11.20 49.52
CA GLY A 704 0.31 -11.23 48.60
C GLY A 704 1.64 -11.01 49.30
N ALA A 705 1.77 -9.98 50.16
CA ALA A 705 3.02 -9.75 50.90
C ALA A 705 3.21 -10.75 52.06
N GLY A 706 2.13 -11.30 52.62
CA GLY A 706 2.20 -12.39 53.60
C GLY A 706 3.07 -13.58 53.14
N TYR A 707 3.00 -13.94 51.85
CA TYR A 707 3.87 -14.96 51.23
C TYR A 707 5.37 -14.66 51.45
N THR A 708 5.78 -13.41 51.27
CA THR A 708 7.20 -13.02 51.31
C THR A 708 7.81 -13.09 52.72
N ALA A 709 7.00 -12.89 53.76
CA ALA A 709 7.45 -13.02 55.15
C ALA A 709 7.81 -14.46 55.52
N MET A 710 7.22 -15.45 54.84
CA MET A 710 7.37 -16.87 55.17
C MET A 710 8.66 -17.50 54.66
N TRP A 711 9.44 -16.81 53.82
CA TRP A 711 10.65 -17.34 53.21
C TRP A 711 11.67 -17.88 54.23
N ALA A 712 11.85 -17.20 55.37
CA ALA A 712 12.74 -17.67 56.43
C ALA A 712 12.32 -19.05 56.96
N ARG A 713 11.01 -19.27 57.16
CA ARG A 713 10.45 -20.55 57.60
C ARG A 713 10.46 -21.62 56.50
N MET A 714 10.23 -21.24 55.24
CA MET A 714 10.37 -22.13 54.08
C MET A 714 11.80 -22.65 53.92
N VAL A 715 12.81 -21.82 54.21
CA VAL A 715 14.22 -22.23 54.22
C VAL A 715 14.49 -23.25 55.33
N THR A 716 14.09 -22.95 56.58
CA THR A 716 14.27 -23.89 57.71
C THR A 716 13.51 -25.21 57.54
N ALA A 717 12.41 -25.20 56.77
CA ALA A 717 11.64 -26.41 56.43
C ALA A 717 12.28 -27.26 55.30
N VAL A 718 13.38 -26.80 54.69
CA VAL A 718 14.14 -27.50 53.66
C VAL A 718 15.52 -27.92 54.17
N SER A 719 16.19 -27.11 55.00
CA SER A 719 17.44 -27.47 55.67
C SER A 719 17.63 -26.68 56.97
N GLU A 720 18.13 -27.36 58.00
CA GLU A 720 18.54 -26.77 59.27
C GLU A 720 20.00 -26.26 59.23
N GLU A 721 20.78 -26.61 58.19
CA GLU A 721 22.21 -26.30 58.10
C GLU A 721 22.43 -24.82 57.70
N PRO A 722 23.11 -23.98 58.51
CA PRO A 722 23.19 -22.55 58.24
C PRO A 722 23.84 -22.14 56.91
N SER A 723 24.73 -22.95 56.32
CA SER A 723 25.35 -22.61 55.03
C SER A 723 24.47 -22.99 53.84
N ALA A 724 23.70 -24.08 53.94
CA ALA A 724 22.66 -24.47 52.98
C ALA A 724 21.45 -23.52 53.04
N ALA A 725 21.04 -23.10 54.25
CA ALA A 725 19.96 -22.14 54.45
C ALA A 725 20.19 -20.83 53.67
N GLN A 726 21.41 -20.29 53.70
CA GLN A 726 21.81 -19.13 52.91
C GLN A 726 21.73 -19.38 51.39
N ALA A 727 22.07 -20.59 50.93
CA ALA A 727 22.01 -20.95 49.51
C ALA A 727 20.56 -21.08 49.03
N ILE A 728 19.69 -21.76 49.80
CA ILE A 728 18.26 -21.89 49.50
C ILE A 728 17.59 -20.52 49.44
N PHE A 729 17.86 -19.63 50.41
CA PHE A 729 17.37 -18.25 50.39
C PHE A 729 17.87 -17.48 49.15
N GLY A 730 19.13 -17.64 48.77
CA GLY A 730 19.68 -17.07 47.54
C GLY A 730 19.00 -17.58 46.26
N MET A 731 18.67 -18.87 46.21
CA MET A 731 17.96 -19.49 45.08
C MET A 731 16.48 -19.06 45.01
N PHE A 732 15.81 -18.85 46.14
CA PHE A 732 14.45 -18.27 46.16
C PHE A 732 14.46 -16.81 45.67
N ASN A 733 15.43 -15.99 46.10
CA ASN A 733 15.58 -14.64 45.56
C ASN A 733 15.79 -14.67 44.03
N PHE A 734 16.71 -15.51 43.53
CA PHE A 734 16.94 -15.69 42.10
C PHE A 734 15.68 -16.11 41.33
N GLY A 735 14.93 -17.11 41.82
CA GLY A 735 13.69 -17.57 41.19
C GLY A 735 12.63 -16.46 41.06
N LYS A 736 12.49 -15.61 42.08
CA LYS A 736 11.62 -14.42 41.99
C LYS A 736 12.17 -13.40 40.99
N GLY A 737 13.49 -13.16 40.97
CA GLY A 737 14.14 -12.26 40.01
C GLY A 737 13.89 -12.63 38.55
N VAL A 738 13.98 -13.93 38.22
CA VAL A 738 13.62 -14.46 36.89
C VAL A 738 12.15 -14.21 36.57
N GLY A 739 11.24 -14.51 37.51
CA GLY A 739 9.80 -14.26 37.35
C GLY A 739 9.47 -12.78 37.08
N ASN A 740 10.06 -11.87 37.85
CA ASN A 740 9.89 -10.43 37.68
C ASN A 740 10.30 -9.94 36.29
N ILE A 741 11.44 -10.42 35.78
CA ILE A 741 11.98 -9.99 34.48
C ILE A 741 11.13 -10.56 33.34
N ALA A 742 10.71 -11.82 33.43
CA ALA A 742 9.83 -12.45 32.45
C ALA A 742 8.45 -11.78 32.38
N ALA A 743 7.91 -11.29 33.50
CA ALA A 743 6.62 -10.60 33.56
C ALA A 743 6.52 -9.38 32.62
N GLY A 744 7.61 -8.63 32.44
CA GLY A 744 7.65 -7.43 31.59
C GLY A 744 7.32 -7.70 30.12
N PRO A 745 8.11 -8.51 29.40
CA PRO A 745 7.82 -8.90 28.03
C PRO A 745 6.49 -9.66 27.86
N ILE A 746 6.12 -10.52 28.80
CA ILE A 746 4.83 -11.25 28.78
C ILE A 746 3.65 -10.26 28.81
N SER A 747 3.76 -9.16 29.57
CA SER A 747 2.74 -8.10 29.59
C SER A 747 2.62 -7.33 28.27
N ALA A 748 3.69 -7.25 27.47
CA ALA A 748 3.72 -6.49 26.23
C ALA A 748 3.21 -7.28 25.01
N ALA A 749 3.30 -8.62 25.05
CA ALA A 749 3.06 -9.51 23.91
C ALA A 749 1.58 -9.67 23.47
N LEU A 750 0.62 -9.08 24.19
CA LEU A 750 -0.82 -9.29 23.99
C LEU A 750 -1.43 -8.44 22.87
N ASN A 751 -0.95 -8.60 21.63
CA ASN A 751 -1.61 -8.12 20.39
C ASN A 751 -1.13 -8.90 19.16
N TYR A 752 -1.98 -9.07 18.15
CA TYR A 752 -1.67 -9.85 16.94
C TYR A 752 -0.78 -9.10 15.93
N HIS A 753 0.20 -9.82 15.38
CA HIS A 753 1.37 -9.27 14.67
C HIS A 753 2.03 -8.09 15.45
N PRO A 754 2.61 -8.35 16.65
CA PRO A 754 3.18 -7.29 17.49
C PRO A 754 4.38 -6.63 16.79
N GLU A 755 5.29 -7.43 16.23
CA GLU A 755 6.49 -6.99 15.51
C GLU A 755 6.18 -5.96 14.40
N LEU A 756 5.15 -6.19 13.58
CA LEU A 756 4.75 -5.23 12.54
C LEU A 756 4.23 -3.92 13.15
N SER A 757 3.57 -3.99 14.30
CA SER A 757 3.05 -2.84 15.03
C SER A 757 4.19 -2.02 15.65
N GLU A 758 5.21 -2.69 16.19
CA GLU A 758 6.43 -2.07 16.72
C GLU A 758 7.27 -1.44 15.60
N ARG A 759 7.45 -2.13 14.47
CA ARG A 759 8.15 -1.59 13.29
C ARG A 759 7.45 -0.32 12.75
N LEU A 760 6.12 -0.31 12.65
CA LEU A 760 5.36 0.88 12.23
C LEU A 760 5.42 2.02 13.26
N ARG A 761 5.41 1.72 14.56
CA ARG A 761 5.62 2.73 15.62
C ARG A 761 7.02 3.33 15.55
N ALA A 762 8.07 2.51 15.43
CA ALA A 762 9.44 2.98 15.30
C ALA A 762 9.62 3.86 14.05
N LEU A 763 8.98 3.50 12.94
CA LEU A 763 8.97 4.31 11.72
C LEU A 763 8.22 5.64 11.88
N ALA A 764 7.09 5.66 12.59
CA ALA A 764 6.37 6.90 12.91
C ALA A 764 7.14 7.83 13.87
N GLN A 765 8.04 7.27 14.68
CA GLN A 765 8.90 7.99 15.61
C GLN A 765 10.21 8.48 14.96
N SER A 766 10.57 8.02 13.75
CA SER A 766 11.74 8.47 13.01
C SER A 766 11.54 9.88 12.41
N GLY A 767 12.64 10.58 12.14
CA GLY A 767 12.61 11.92 11.53
C GLY A 767 12.32 11.92 10.02
N ASP A 768 12.55 10.80 9.33
CA ASP A 768 12.32 10.64 7.90
C ASP A 768 11.33 9.48 7.65
N PHE A 769 10.06 9.84 7.45
CA PHE A 769 8.98 8.89 7.18
C PHE A 769 8.85 8.68 5.66
N PRO A 770 9.14 7.47 5.13
CA PRO A 770 9.08 7.19 3.70
C PRO A 770 7.63 7.10 3.18
N HIS A 771 7.47 7.11 1.86
CA HIS A 771 6.21 6.69 1.26
C HIS A 771 5.97 5.19 1.55
N LEU A 772 4.75 4.78 1.86
CA LEU A 772 4.39 3.38 2.18
C LEU A 772 3.53 2.75 1.09
N LEU A 773 3.72 1.46 0.84
CA LEU A 773 2.78 0.60 0.10
C LEU A 773 2.33 -0.54 1.01
N VAL A 774 1.13 -0.41 1.57
CA VAL A 774 0.53 -1.35 2.54
C VAL A 774 -0.38 -2.32 1.80
N TYR A 775 0.02 -3.59 1.73
CA TYR A 775 -0.64 -4.60 0.89
C TYR A 775 -0.91 -5.91 1.64
N GLY A 776 -1.79 -6.75 1.07
CA GLY A 776 -2.28 -7.98 1.68
C GLY A 776 -3.80 -8.14 1.54
N PRO A 777 -4.40 -9.24 2.02
CA PRO A 777 -5.83 -9.52 1.81
C PRO A 777 -6.79 -8.45 2.37
N SER A 778 -8.04 -8.49 1.90
CA SER A 778 -9.11 -7.67 2.46
C SER A 778 -9.44 -8.10 3.91
N GLY A 779 -9.88 -7.16 4.74
CA GLY A 779 -10.19 -7.42 6.14
C GLY A 779 -9.01 -7.59 7.10
N ALA A 780 -7.77 -7.70 6.62
CA ALA A 780 -6.55 -7.91 7.43
C ALA A 780 -6.12 -6.73 8.33
N GLY A 781 -6.95 -5.69 8.51
CA GLY A 781 -6.64 -4.52 9.36
C GLY A 781 -5.73 -3.47 8.72
N LYS A 782 -5.50 -3.48 7.39
CA LYS A 782 -4.65 -2.51 6.67
C LYS A 782 -4.96 -1.04 7.03
N LYS A 783 -6.21 -0.60 6.86
CA LYS A 783 -6.65 0.77 7.23
C LYS A 783 -6.43 1.07 8.72
N THR A 784 -6.76 0.13 9.60
CA THR A 784 -6.61 0.28 11.06
C THR A 784 -5.15 0.54 11.47
N ARG A 785 -4.19 -0.19 10.86
CA ARG A 785 -2.75 0.02 11.09
C ARG A 785 -2.27 1.38 10.56
N ILE A 786 -2.82 1.86 9.44
CA ILE A 786 -2.51 3.18 8.88
C ILE A 786 -3.04 4.30 9.78
N VAL A 787 -4.30 4.24 10.22
CA VAL A 787 -4.88 5.22 11.16
C VAL A 787 -4.10 5.25 12.48
N ALA A 788 -3.68 4.09 13.00
CA ALA A 788 -2.80 4.03 14.17
C ALA A 788 -1.42 4.66 13.92
N THR A 789 -0.83 4.46 12.73
CA THR A 789 0.46 5.07 12.34
C THR A 789 0.34 6.59 12.22
N LEU A 790 -0.74 7.09 11.62
CA LEU A 790 -1.05 8.53 11.56
C LEU A 790 -1.26 9.13 12.95
N LYS A 791 -1.93 8.40 13.86
CA LYS A 791 -2.15 8.82 15.25
C LYS A 791 -0.84 8.86 16.07
N GLU A 792 0.16 8.05 15.74
CA GLU A 792 1.51 8.16 16.31
C GLU A 792 2.30 9.34 15.71
N LEU A 793 2.15 9.61 14.40
CA LEU A 793 2.81 10.73 13.69
C LEU A 793 2.31 12.12 14.14
N TYR A 794 0.98 12.31 14.21
CA TYR A 794 0.34 13.62 14.39
C TYR A 794 -0.57 13.71 15.63
N GLY A 795 -0.67 12.64 16.43
CA GLY A 795 -1.53 12.60 17.61
C GLY A 795 -3.03 12.44 17.31
N PRO A 796 -3.91 12.64 18.32
CA PRO A 796 -5.35 12.39 18.19
C PRO A 796 -6.09 13.37 17.26
N GLY A 797 -5.44 14.44 16.80
CA GLY A 797 -6.04 15.40 15.86
C GLY A 797 -6.42 14.80 14.51
N VAL A 798 -5.78 13.68 14.11
CA VAL A 798 -6.05 12.92 12.88
C VAL A 798 -7.50 12.50 12.75
N GLU A 799 -8.12 12.10 13.86
CA GLU A 799 -9.48 11.53 13.92
C GLU A 799 -10.58 12.58 13.60
N LYS A 800 -10.23 13.87 13.56
CA LYS A 800 -11.11 14.97 13.16
C LYS A 800 -11.17 15.12 11.64
N ILE A 801 -11.79 14.14 10.98
CA ILE A 801 -12.04 14.16 9.54
C ILE A 801 -13.25 15.03 9.15
N LYS A 802 -13.23 15.56 7.92
CA LYS A 802 -14.34 16.20 7.21
C LYS A 802 -14.45 15.58 5.82
N ILE A 803 -15.64 15.64 5.22
CA ILE A 803 -15.81 15.31 3.80
C ILE A 803 -15.79 16.62 3.01
N ASP A 804 -14.91 16.70 2.01
CA ASP A 804 -14.73 17.82 1.08
C ASP A 804 -15.08 17.33 -0.34
N ALA A 805 -15.99 18.02 -1.02
CA ALA A 805 -16.49 17.65 -2.34
C ALA A 805 -15.85 18.54 -3.41
N ARG A 806 -14.95 17.97 -4.21
CA ARG A 806 -14.17 18.72 -5.21
C ARG A 806 -14.63 18.43 -6.62
N VAL A 807 -14.81 19.51 -7.40
CA VAL A 807 -15.26 19.44 -8.79
C VAL A 807 -14.07 19.59 -9.73
N PHE A 808 -13.65 18.47 -10.33
CA PHE A 808 -12.61 18.42 -11.36
C PHE A 808 -13.23 18.57 -12.75
N GLN A 809 -12.52 19.24 -13.67
CA GLN A 809 -12.95 19.40 -15.05
C GLN A 809 -12.14 18.48 -15.97
N THR A 810 -12.81 17.57 -16.67
CA THR A 810 -12.15 16.66 -17.62
C THR A 810 -11.67 17.40 -18.88
N THR A 811 -10.79 16.75 -19.65
CA THR A 811 -10.40 17.15 -21.01
C THR A 811 -11.58 17.29 -21.99
N THR A 812 -12.72 16.68 -21.66
CA THR A 812 -14.01 16.75 -22.36
C THR A 812 -14.96 17.83 -21.82
N ASN A 813 -14.51 18.68 -20.89
CA ASN A 813 -15.29 19.70 -20.17
C ASN A 813 -16.46 19.16 -19.32
N ARG A 814 -16.52 17.84 -19.08
CA ARG A 814 -17.44 17.27 -18.09
C ARG A 814 -16.92 17.62 -16.69
N LYS A 815 -17.81 18.11 -15.83
CA LYS A 815 -17.55 18.21 -14.39
C LYS A 815 -17.66 16.83 -13.76
N LEU A 816 -16.64 16.44 -13.00
CA LEU A 816 -16.65 15.27 -12.12
C LEU A 816 -16.59 15.77 -10.69
N GLU A 817 -17.56 15.37 -9.87
CA GLU A 817 -17.54 15.59 -8.44
C GLU A 817 -16.83 14.39 -7.78
N PHE A 818 -15.89 14.67 -6.88
CA PHE A 818 -15.06 13.67 -6.21
C PHE A 818 -15.01 13.99 -4.71
N ASN A 819 -15.42 13.02 -3.91
CA ASN A 819 -15.49 13.15 -2.46
C ASN A 819 -14.15 12.76 -1.83
N ILE A 820 -13.64 13.63 -0.97
CA ILE A 820 -12.34 13.51 -0.32
C ILE A 820 -12.56 13.51 1.19
N VAL A 821 -11.95 12.57 1.91
CA VAL A 821 -11.96 12.58 3.37
C VAL A 821 -10.73 13.36 3.85
N ALA A 822 -10.92 14.61 4.25
CA ALA A 822 -9.86 15.53 4.60
C ALA A 822 -9.74 15.71 6.12
N SER A 823 -8.53 15.55 6.64
CA SER A 823 -8.13 16.03 7.97
C SER A 823 -7.17 17.24 7.81
N VAL A 824 -6.81 17.85 8.93
CA VAL A 824 -5.74 18.86 8.97
C VAL A 824 -4.42 18.23 8.51
N TYR A 825 -4.10 17.03 9.04
CA TYR A 825 -2.81 16.36 8.89
C TYR A 825 -2.71 15.37 7.73
N HIS A 826 -3.86 14.83 7.28
CA HIS A 826 -3.89 13.86 6.18
C HIS A 826 -5.10 14.04 5.27
N LEU A 827 -5.07 13.32 4.15
CA LEU A 827 -6.15 13.22 3.17
C LEU A 827 -6.37 11.73 2.85
N GLU A 828 -7.60 11.25 2.74
CA GLU A 828 -7.89 9.93 2.16
C GLU A 828 -8.70 10.09 0.87
N ILE A 829 -8.25 9.39 -0.18
CA ILE A 829 -8.87 9.41 -1.51
C ILE A 829 -9.02 7.99 -2.06
N THR A 830 -10.03 7.79 -2.89
CA THR A 830 -10.32 6.52 -3.59
C THR A 830 -10.45 6.81 -5.09
N PRO A 831 -9.34 7.06 -5.83
CA PRO A 831 -9.44 7.57 -7.20
C PRO A 831 -10.01 6.56 -8.21
N SER A 832 -10.16 5.29 -7.83
CA SER A 832 -10.91 4.27 -8.57
C SER A 832 -12.36 4.70 -8.85
N ASP A 833 -12.98 5.50 -7.98
CA ASP A 833 -14.38 5.93 -8.09
C ASP A 833 -14.67 6.79 -9.35
N VAL A 834 -13.66 7.46 -9.91
CA VAL A 834 -13.77 8.24 -11.16
C VAL A 834 -13.32 7.47 -12.41
N GLY A 835 -12.96 6.19 -12.27
CA GLY A 835 -12.55 5.31 -13.37
C GLY A 835 -11.42 5.90 -14.22
N ASN A 836 -11.59 5.91 -15.54
CA ASN A 836 -10.58 6.37 -16.52
C ASN A 836 -10.17 7.86 -16.41
N TYR A 837 -10.74 8.63 -15.46
CA TYR A 837 -10.36 10.02 -15.18
C TYR A 837 -9.49 10.16 -13.92
N ASP A 838 -9.18 9.05 -13.24
CA ASP A 838 -8.31 8.95 -12.06
C ASP A 838 -7.00 9.74 -12.21
N ARG A 839 -6.35 9.66 -13.38
CA ARG A 839 -5.14 10.40 -13.72
C ARG A 839 -5.25 11.90 -13.47
N VAL A 840 -6.37 12.52 -13.82
CA VAL A 840 -6.56 13.97 -13.70
C VAL A 840 -6.74 14.34 -12.23
N VAL A 841 -7.59 13.60 -11.51
CA VAL A 841 -7.85 13.81 -10.08
C VAL A 841 -6.56 13.64 -9.28
N VAL A 842 -5.83 12.53 -9.48
CA VAL A 842 -4.54 12.27 -8.83
C VAL A 842 -3.52 13.37 -9.15
N GLN A 843 -3.40 13.77 -10.43
CA GLN A 843 -2.37 14.73 -10.83
C GLN A 843 -2.63 16.15 -10.31
N ASP A 844 -3.88 16.63 -10.30
CA ASP A 844 -4.18 18.02 -9.93
C ASP A 844 -4.42 18.19 -8.42
N LEU A 845 -5.07 17.23 -7.76
CA LEU A 845 -5.25 17.26 -6.30
C LEU A 845 -3.91 17.22 -5.56
N LEU A 846 -2.98 16.35 -5.97
CA LEU A 846 -1.68 16.24 -5.31
C LEU A 846 -0.79 17.48 -5.54
N LYS A 847 -0.97 18.22 -6.64
CA LYS A 847 -0.32 19.54 -6.81
C LYS A 847 -0.87 20.56 -5.82
N GLU A 848 -2.20 20.65 -5.66
CA GLU A 848 -2.84 21.57 -4.72
C GLU A 848 -2.41 21.27 -3.27
N VAL A 849 -2.43 19.99 -2.89
CA VAL A 849 -1.98 19.53 -1.56
C VAL A 849 -0.49 19.79 -1.34
N ALA A 850 0.36 19.63 -2.36
CA ALA A 850 1.79 19.94 -2.23
C ALA A 850 2.12 21.45 -2.21
N GLN A 851 1.20 22.31 -2.69
CA GLN A 851 1.30 23.77 -2.64
C GLN A 851 0.78 24.37 -1.33
N THR A 852 -0.09 23.67 -0.60
CA THR A 852 -0.64 24.15 0.69
C THR A 852 0.33 23.94 1.85
N GLN A 853 1.34 24.83 1.95
CA GLN A 853 2.34 24.85 3.03
C GLN A 853 1.77 25.30 4.40
N GLN A 854 0.78 24.58 4.93
CA GLN A 854 0.31 24.72 6.32
C GLN A 854 0.01 23.35 6.95
N VAL A 855 1.07 22.71 7.44
CA VAL A 855 0.96 21.90 8.67
C VAL A 855 1.35 22.83 9.82
N ASP A 856 0.66 22.74 10.97
CA ASP A 856 0.88 23.63 12.11
C ASP A 856 2.36 23.75 12.50
N LEU A 857 2.80 24.96 12.86
CA LEU A 857 4.18 25.24 13.31
C LEU A 857 4.58 24.47 14.58
N SER A 858 3.59 23.96 15.32
CA SER A 858 3.73 23.10 16.50
C SER A 858 3.71 21.59 16.20
N ALA A 859 3.48 21.18 14.95
CA ALA A 859 3.42 19.77 14.58
C ALA A 859 4.81 19.12 14.54
N LYS A 860 4.89 17.88 15.08
CA LYS A 860 6.14 17.10 15.17
C LYS A 860 6.70 16.71 13.79
N GLN A 861 5.86 16.67 12.75
CA GLN A 861 6.22 16.34 11.37
C GLN A 861 5.66 17.41 10.43
N ARG A 862 6.47 17.87 9.47
CA ARG A 862 6.19 19.05 8.62
C ARG A 862 5.58 18.74 7.24
N PHE A 863 5.46 17.47 6.87
CA PHE A 863 4.80 17.02 5.65
C PHE A 863 3.32 16.69 5.92
N LYS A 864 2.50 16.72 4.87
CA LYS A 864 1.12 16.20 4.88
C LYS A 864 1.10 14.78 4.28
N VAL A 865 0.29 13.87 4.83
CA VAL A 865 0.09 12.53 4.25
C VAL A 865 -1.12 12.50 3.33
N VAL A 866 -1.00 11.88 2.15
CA VAL A 866 -2.15 11.44 1.35
C VAL A 866 -2.22 9.92 1.31
N VAL A 867 -3.35 9.39 1.76
CA VAL A 867 -3.69 7.97 1.79
C VAL A 867 -4.50 7.66 0.54
N ILE A 868 -3.98 6.78 -0.32
CA ILE A 868 -4.66 6.36 -1.55
C ILE A 868 -5.20 4.96 -1.35
N ASN A 869 -6.53 4.84 -1.29
CA ASN A 869 -7.22 3.57 -1.25
C ASN A 869 -7.20 2.91 -2.64
N GLU A 870 -7.16 1.57 -2.65
CA GLU A 870 -7.32 0.74 -3.86
C GLU A 870 -6.36 1.14 -4.98
N ALA A 871 -5.09 1.34 -4.61
CA ALA A 871 -4.01 1.69 -5.53
C ALA A 871 -3.81 0.63 -6.65
N ASP A 872 -4.23 -0.62 -6.40
CA ASP A 872 -4.23 -1.71 -7.38
C ASP A 872 -5.40 -1.67 -8.39
N HIS A 873 -6.32 -0.72 -8.24
CA HIS A 873 -7.36 -0.38 -9.23
C HIS A 873 -7.04 0.89 -10.04
N LEU A 874 -5.96 1.62 -9.72
CA LEU A 874 -5.52 2.79 -10.50
C LEU A 874 -5.04 2.38 -11.90
N THR A 875 -5.38 3.18 -12.90
CA THR A 875 -4.85 3.02 -14.27
C THR A 875 -3.32 3.17 -14.27
N ARG A 876 -2.63 2.46 -15.17
CA ARG A 876 -1.16 2.62 -15.35
C ARG A 876 -0.77 4.07 -15.64
N ASP A 877 -1.64 4.80 -16.34
CA ASP A 877 -1.50 6.22 -16.67
C ASP A 877 -1.56 7.13 -15.41
N ALA A 878 -2.45 6.82 -14.46
CA ALA A 878 -2.51 7.51 -13.17
C ALA A 878 -1.33 7.13 -12.26
N GLN A 879 -0.91 5.86 -12.26
CA GLN A 879 0.28 5.41 -11.54
C GLN A 879 1.57 6.09 -12.05
N ALA A 880 1.73 6.25 -13.36
CA ALA A 880 2.84 7.00 -13.95
C ALA A 880 2.79 8.50 -13.58
N ALA A 881 1.60 9.12 -13.56
CA ALA A 881 1.43 10.49 -13.06
C ALA A 881 1.76 10.62 -11.56
N LEU A 882 1.49 9.59 -10.76
CA LEU A 882 1.79 9.53 -9.34
C LEU A 882 3.31 9.49 -9.08
N ARG A 883 4.08 8.67 -9.82
CA ARG A 883 5.57 8.58 -9.73
C ARG A 883 6.23 9.95 -9.75
N ARG A 884 6.01 10.73 -10.82
CA ARG A 884 6.61 12.08 -10.98
C ARG A 884 6.21 13.03 -9.85
N THR A 885 5.02 12.83 -9.29
CA THR A 885 4.44 13.66 -8.23
C THR A 885 5.03 13.32 -6.86
N MET A 886 5.33 12.04 -6.59
CA MET A 886 6.10 11.59 -5.42
C MET A 886 7.50 12.20 -5.43
N GLU A 887 8.23 12.05 -6.55
CA GLU A 887 9.59 12.54 -6.72
C GLU A 887 9.67 14.06 -6.49
N LYS A 888 8.78 14.83 -7.14
CA LYS A 888 8.81 16.30 -7.08
C LYS A 888 8.42 16.88 -5.71
N TYR A 889 7.54 16.22 -4.96
CA TYR A 889 6.92 16.81 -3.76
C TYR A 889 7.20 16.06 -2.45
N SER A 890 8.05 15.02 -2.45
CA SER A 890 8.44 14.25 -1.25
C SER A 890 8.76 15.06 0.02
N PRO A 891 9.36 16.27 -0.03
CA PRO A 891 9.59 17.08 1.18
C PRO A 891 8.31 17.59 1.86
N ASN A 892 7.28 17.91 1.08
CA ASN A 892 6.00 18.46 1.57
C ASN A 892 4.92 17.36 1.75
N LEU A 893 5.05 16.26 1.00
CA LEU A 893 4.01 15.28 0.76
C LEU A 893 4.54 13.85 0.92
N ARG A 894 3.99 13.08 1.85
CA ARG A 894 4.21 11.62 1.93
C ARG A 894 2.95 10.89 1.49
N LEU A 895 3.12 9.69 0.92
CA LEU A 895 2.01 8.87 0.43
C LEU A 895 1.91 7.57 1.20
N ILE A 896 0.68 7.11 1.45
CA ILE A 896 0.41 5.77 1.95
C ILE A 896 -0.56 5.11 0.97
N LEU A 897 -0.07 4.18 0.17
CA LEU A 897 -0.85 3.45 -0.83
C LEU A 897 -1.41 2.18 -0.21
N LEU A 898 -2.71 1.93 -0.33
CA LEU A 898 -3.34 0.65 0.05
C LEU A 898 -3.62 -0.17 -1.20
N ALA A 899 -3.12 -1.40 -1.22
CA ALA A 899 -3.46 -2.39 -2.24
C ALA A 899 -3.96 -3.69 -1.60
N ASN A 900 -4.64 -4.53 -2.37
CA ASN A 900 -4.82 -5.94 -2.03
C ASN A 900 -3.66 -6.79 -2.58
N SER A 901 -3.22 -6.51 -3.81
CA SER A 901 -2.07 -7.15 -4.46
C SER A 901 -1.04 -6.13 -4.97
N THR A 902 0.24 -6.47 -4.95
CA THR A 902 1.30 -5.69 -5.61
C THR A 902 1.37 -5.92 -7.12
N SER A 903 0.66 -6.91 -7.67
CA SER A 903 0.71 -7.30 -9.09
C SER A 903 0.29 -6.19 -10.07
N ASN A 904 -0.63 -5.33 -9.66
CA ASN A 904 -1.13 -4.23 -10.49
C ASN A 904 -0.36 -2.92 -10.28
N ILE A 905 0.62 -2.90 -9.34
CA ILE A 905 1.42 -1.72 -9.01
C ILE A 905 2.72 -1.74 -9.83
N ILE A 906 2.94 -0.69 -10.63
CA ILE A 906 4.13 -0.54 -11.48
C ILE A 906 5.43 -0.52 -10.67
N ALA A 907 6.52 -1.07 -11.20
CA ALA A 907 7.82 -1.15 -10.53
C ALA A 907 8.36 0.21 -10.04
N PRO A 908 8.16 1.34 -10.76
CA PRO A 908 8.58 2.66 -10.30
C PRO A 908 7.90 3.12 -9.00
N ILE A 909 6.67 2.67 -8.71
CA ILE A 909 6.02 2.95 -7.41
C ILE A 909 6.57 2.01 -6.33
N ARG A 910 6.74 0.71 -6.63
CA ARG A 910 7.24 -0.28 -5.66
C ARG A 910 8.65 0.08 -5.17
N SER A 911 9.53 0.52 -6.07
CA SER A 911 10.90 0.97 -5.75
C SER A 911 10.96 2.27 -4.93
N ARG A 912 9.90 3.09 -4.93
CA ARG A 912 9.79 4.37 -4.21
C ARG A 912 8.93 4.27 -2.94
N THR A 913 8.53 3.07 -2.53
CA THR A 913 7.70 2.84 -1.35
C THR A 913 8.26 1.75 -0.45
N LEU A 914 8.22 1.96 0.87
CA LEU A 914 8.47 0.87 1.81
C LEU A 914 7.33 -0.13 1.73
N LEU A 915 7.65 -1.37 1.33
CA LEU A 915 6.69 -2.44 1.14
C LEU A 915 6.26 -3.04 2.48
N VAL A 916 5.00 -2.82 2.88
CA VAL A 916 4.44 -3.25 4.16
C VAL A 916 3.39 -4.34 3.93
N ARG A 917 3.78 -5.59 4.08
CA ARG A 917 2.87 -6.75 3.97
C ARG A 917 2.09 -6.94 5.28
N VAL A 918 0.76 -6.86 5.20
CA VAL A 918 -0.15 -7.21 6.29
C VAL A 918 -0.78 -8.56 5.98
N ALA A 919 -0.41 -9.60 6.72
CA ALA A 919 -0.99 -10.94 6.56
C ALA A 919 -2.45 -10.98 7.06
N ALA A 920 -3.23 -11.96 6.59
CA ALA A 920 -4.50 -12.28 7.22
C ALA A 920 -4.23 -12.93 8.60
N PRO A 921 -4.95 -12.54 9.67
CA PRO A 921 -4.83 -13.22 10.96
C PRO A 921 -5.17 -14.71 10.84
N THR A 922 -4.62 -15.51 11.75
CA THR A 922 -4.95 -16.93 11.92
C THR A 922 -6.36 -17.11 12.50
N GLU A 923 -6.93 -18.31 12.41
CA GLU A 923 -8.24 -18.60 13.00
C GLU A 923 -8.24 -18.36 14.52
N ASP A 924 -7.17 -18.77 15.21
CA ASP A 924 -7.05 -18.60 16.66
C ASP A 924 -6.84 -17.13 17.07
N GLU A 925 -6.12 -16.31 16.28
CA GLU A 925 -6.06 -14.85 16.47
C GLU A 925 -7.45 -14.21 16.29
N ILE A 926 -8.23 -14.65 15.29
CA ILE A 926 -9.62 -14.18 15.10
C ILE A 926 -10.48 -14.57 16.30
N CYS A 927 -10.43 -15.83 16.77
CA CYS A 927 -11.14 -16.27 17.96
C CYS A 927 -10.74 -15.45 19.21
N GLY A 928 -9.46 -15.07 19.34
CA GLY A 928 -8.98 -14.17 20.40
C GLY A 928 -9.59 -12.77 20.32
N VAL A 929 -9.75 -12.21 19.12
CA VAL A 929 -10.44 -10.92 18.92
C VAL A 929 -11.94 -11.05 19.20
N LEU A 930 -12.62 -12.09 18.70
CA LEU A 930 -14.05 -12.33 18.97
C LEU A 930 -14.33 -12.48 20.46
N ARG A 931 -13.51 -13.26 21.19
CA ARG A 931 -13.52 -13.35 22.66
C ARG A 931 -13.36 -11.97 23.32
N THR A 932 -12.49 -11.12 22.79
CA THR A 932 -12.22 -9.78 23.35
C THR A 932 -13.39 -8.82 23.11
N VAL A 933 -14.09 -8.94 21.98
CA VAL A 933 -15.31 -8.16 21.67
C VAL A 933 -16.49 -8.65 22.51
N GLY A 934 -16.78 -9.96 22.51
CA GLY A 934 -17.87 -10.53 23.32
C GLY A 934 -17.76 -10.18 24.81
N LYS A 935 -16.54 -10.17 25.37
CA LYS A 935 -16.29 -9.74 26.77
C LYS A 935 -16.50 -8.24 27.02
N LYS A 936 -16.47 -7.38 26.00
CA LYS A 936 -16.82 -5.95 26.11
C LYS A 936 -18.32 -5.74 26.03
N GLU A 937 -18.98 -6.38 25.07
CA GLU A 937 -20.43 -6.29 24.86
C GLU A 937 -21.24 -7.11 25.90
N GLY A 938 -20.58 -7.97 26.68
CA GLY A 938 -21.20 -8.78 27.73
C GLY A 938 -21.83 -10.09 27.24
N TRP A 939 -21.50 -10.53 26.03
CA TRP A 939 -22.04 -11.73 25.40
C TRP A 939 -21.39 -13.01 25.94
N SER A 940 -22.16 -14.09 26.01
CA SER A 940 -21.70 -15.41 26.47
C SER A 940 -20.70 -16.04 25.48
N GLU A 941 -19.50 -16.40 25.95
CA GLU A 941 -18.45 -16.95 25.10
C GLU A 941 -18.75 -18.39 24.66
N VAL A 942 -19.12 -18.58 23.39
CA VAL A 942 -19.27 -19.90 22.76
C VAL A 942 -18.04 -20.19 21.90
N ALA A 943 -17.03 -20.81 22.49
CA ALA A 943 -15.75 -21.09 21.83
C ALA A 943 -15.84 -21.87 20.49
N PRO A 944 -16.63 -22.94 20.34
CA PRO A 944 -16.72 -23.66 19.05
C PRO A 944 -17.42 -22.84 17.96
N LEU A 945 -18.45 -22.05 18.30
CA LEU A 945 -19.06 -21.08 17.38
C LEU A 945 -18.05 -20.01 16.93
N ASN A 946 -17.24 -19.47 17.85
CA ASN A 946 -16.18 -18.52 17.48
C ASN A 946 -15.19 -19.12 16.46
N LYS A 947 -14.92 -20.44 16.55
CA LYS A 947 -14.09 -21.16 15.57
C LYS A 947 -14.80 -21.40 14.24
N ARG A 948 -16.11 -21.69 14.26
CA ARG A 948 -16.95 -21.72 13.04
C ARG A 948 -16.94 -20.38 12.32
N ILE A 949 -17.18 -19.28 13.03
CA ILE A 949 -17.13 -17.91 12.48
C ILE A 949 -15.75 -17.59 11.92
N ALA A 950 -14.66 -17.93 12.62
CA ALA A 950 -13.30 -17.72 12.13
C ALA A 950 -13.05 -18.44 10.79
N LYS A 951 -13.50 -19.71 10.66
CA LYS A 951 -13.40 -20.51 9.43
C LYS A 951 -14.30 -19.97 8.30
N GLU A 952 -15.59 -19.73 8.57
CA GLU A 952 -16.57 -19.21 7.60
C GLU A 952 -16.26 -17.77 7.15
N SER A 953 -15.49 -17.01 7.93
CA SER A 953 -14.98 -15.70 7.54
C SER A 953 -13.95 -15.73 6.40
N GLY A 954 -13.34 -16.89 6.12
CA GLY A 954 -12.22 -16.99 5.17
C GLY A 954 -10.97 -16.21 5.64
N ARG A 955 -10.71 -16.18 6.94
CA ARG A 955 -9.68 -15.36 7.62
C ARG A 955 -9.82 -13.84 7.43
N ASN A 956 -11.01 -13.36 7.07
CA ASN A 956 -11.33 -11.94 6.95
C ASN A 956 -11.91 -11.43 8.29
N LEU A 957 -11.10 -10.73 9.09
CA LEU A 957 -11.53 -10.23 10.41
C LEU A 957 -12.74 -9.29 10.36
N ARG A 958 -12.94 -8.54 9.27
CA ARG A 958 -14.16 -7.73 9.09
C ARG A 958 -15.40 -8.62 8.89
N LYS A 959 -15.30 -9.66 8.03
CA LYS A 959 -16.40 -10.62 7.83
C LYS A 959 -16.70 -11.37 9.14
N ALA A 960 -15.67 -11.79 9.89
CA ALA A 960 -15.81 -12.45 11.18
C ALA A 960 -16.55 -11.59 12.22
N LEU A 961 -16.19 -10.30 12.35
CA LEU A 961 -16.84 -9.38 13.28
C LEU A 961 -18.31 -9.13 12.91
N LEU A 962 -18.60 -8.87 11.63
CA LEU A 962 -19.98 -8.67 11.15
C LEU A 962 -20.84 -9.94 11.29
N MET A 963 -20.27 -11.13 11.07
CA MET A 963 -20.94 -12.41 11.32
C MET A 963 -21.24 -12.61 12.81
N PHE A 964 -20.30 -12.28 13.69
CA PHE A 964 -20.47 -12.39 15.14
C PHE A 964 -21.55 -11.43 15.66
N GLU A 965 -21.53 -10.17 15.18
CA GLU A 965 -22.57 -9.18 15.44
C GLU A 965 -23.95 -9.66 14.94
N ALA A 966 -24.05 -10.13 13.69
CA ALA A 966 -25.31 -10.60 13.12
C ALA A 966 -25.90 -11.83 13.84
N VAL A 967 -25.06 -12.79 14.29
CA VAL A 967 -25.52 -13.95 15.07
C VAL A 967 -26.11 -13.50 16.40
N HIS A 968 -25.44 -12.61 17.13
CA HIS A 968 -25.93 -12.09 18.42
C HIS A 968 -27.13 -11.14 18.28
N ALA A 969 -27.25 -10.41 17.16
CA ALA A 969 -28.40 -9.55 16.88
C ALA A 969 -29.67 -10.34 16.49
N GLN A 970 -29.52 -11.50 15.86
CA GLN A 970 -30.65 -12.35 15.44
C GLN A 970 -31.11 -13.36 16.51
N ASN A 971 -30.28 -13.68 17.51
CA ASN A 971 -30.54 -14.76 18.47
C ASN A 971 -30.29 -14.31 19.92
N GLU A 972 -31.35 -14.20 20.73
CA GLU A 972 -31.23 -13.89 22.17
C GLU A 972 -30.37 -14.90 22.94
N LYS A 973 -30.37 -16.16 22.49
CA LYS A 973 -29.61 -17.27 23.09
C LYS A 973 -28.76 -17.93 22.01
N VAL A 974 -27.48 -17.58 22.02
CA VAL A 974 -26.47 -18.13 21.10
C VAL A 974 -25.91 -19.44 21.65
N THR A 975 -25.84 -20.46 20.79
CA THR A 975 -25.36 -21.81 21.09
C THR A 975 -24.39 -22.27 19.99
N ASP A 976 -23.70 -23.39 20.19
CA ASP A 976 -22.75 -23.93 19.19
C ASP A 976 -23.42 -24.24 17.84
N GLN A 977 -24.66 -24.73 17.88
CA GLN A 977 -25.44 -25.08 16.68
C GLN A 977 -26.18 -23.89 16.04
N THR A 978 -26.07 -22.67 16.59
CA THR A 978 -26.72 -21.49 16.01
C THR A 978 -26.24 -21.27 14.57
N HIS A 979 -27.18 -21.03 13.66
CA HIS A 979 -26.89 -20.79 12.24
C HIS A 979 -26.22 -19.42 12.07
N ILE A 980 -25.18 -19.35 11.22
CA ILE A 980 -24.48 -18.10 10.91
C ILE A 980 -25.12 -17.51 9.65
N PRO A 981 -25.75 -16.33 9.70
CA PRO A 981 -26.39 -15.74 8.53
C PRO A 981 -25.33 -15.31 7.50
N PRO A 982 -25.35 -15.83 6.26
CA PRO A 982 -24.55 -15.29 5.18
C PRO A 982 -25.13 -13.94 4.71
N PRO A 983 -24.34 -13.06 4.08
CA PRO A 983 -24.87 -11.87 3.42
C PRO A 983 -25.88 -12.24 2.32
N ASP A 984 -26.93 -11.43 2.15
CA ASP A 984 -28.04 -11.70 1.21
C ASP A 984 -27.58 -12.02 -0.22
N TRP A 985 -26.54 -11.32 -0.69
CA TRP A 985 -25.96 -11.54 -2.01
C TRP A 985 -25.17 -12.86 -2.12
N GLU A 986 -24.56 -13.33 -1.03
CA GLU A 986 -23.88 -14.63 -0.99
C GLU A 986 -24.91 -15.76 -0.95
N ALA A 987 -26.04 -15.55 -0.26
CA ALA A 987 -27.19 -16.45 -0.27
C ALA A 987 -27.84 -16.53 -1.67
N LEU A 988 -28.04 -15.39 -2.34
CA LEU A 988 -28.57 -15.34 -3.72
C LEU A 988 -27.62 -16.02 -4.72
N ILE A 989 -26.31 -15.84 -4.61
CA ILE A 989 -25.33 -16.57 -5.43
C ILE A 989 -25.39 -18.08 -5.15
N GLU A 990 -25.63 -18.50 -3.91
CA GLU A 990 -25.81 -19.93 -3.62
C GLU A 990 -27.15 -20.48 -4.15
N GLN A 991 -28.22 -19.69 -4.15
CA GLN A 991 -29.49 -20.05 -4.79
C GLN A 991 -29.32 -20.21 -6.30
N ILE A 992 -28.61 -19.27 -6.95
CA ILE A 992 -28.21 -19.36 -8.36
C ILE A 992 -27.39 -20.64 -8.60
N ALA A 993 -26.40 -20.95 -7.75
CA ALA A 993 -25.57 -22.15 -7.85
C ALA A 993 -26.36 -23.47 -7.71
N ARG A 994 -27.47 -23.47 -6.95
CA ARG A 994 -28.41 -24.60 -6.86
C ARG A 994 -29.21 -24.73 -8.16
N GLN A 995 -29.86 -23.64 -8.59
CA GLN A 995 -30.70 -23.59 -9.79
C GLN A 995 -29.96 -24.01 -11.08
N ILE A 996 -28.69 -23.63 -11.24
CA ILE A 996 -27.86 -23.99 -12.40
C ILE A 996 -27.56 -25.50 -12.46
N VAL A 997 -27.47 -26.17 -11.32
CA VAL A 997 -27.19 -27.62 -11.24
C VAL A 997 -28.48 -28.42 -11.41
N GLU A 998 -29.57 -27.96 -10.81
CA GLU A 998 -30.92 -28.54 -10.89
C GLU A 998 -31.48 -28.55 -12.31
N GLU A 999 -31.38 -27.43 -13.05
CA GLU A 999 -31.93 -27.31 -14.41
C GLU A 999 -30.97 -26.54 -15.34
N ARG A 1000 -30.73 -27.11 -16.53
CA ARG A 1000 -29.76 -26.59 -17.53
C ARG A 1000 -30.42 -26.01 -18.79
N SER A 1001 -31.71 -25.70 -18.72
CA SER A 1001 -32.48 -25.19 -19.87
C SER A 1001 -32.13 -23.72 -20.24
N PRO A 1002 -32.32 -23.30 -21.50
CA PRO A 1002 -32.24 -21.89 -21.89
C PRO A 1002 -33.23 -20.99 -21.11
N GLN A 1003 -34.38 -21.53 -20.71
CA GLN A 1003 -35.37 -20.86 -19.87
C GLN A 1003 -34.81 -20.61 -18.47
N ARG A 1004 -34.08 -21.57 -17.87
CA ARG A 1004 -33.42 -21.39 -16.58
C ARG A 1004 -32.25 -20.40 -16.68
N LEU A 1005 -31.48 -20.43 -17.77
CA LEU A 1005 -30.43 -19.43 -18.03
C LEU A 1005 -31.02 -18.01 -18.07
N LEU A 1006 -32.20 -17.81 -18.68
CA LEU A 1006 -32.91 -16.52 -18.70
C LEU A 1006 -33.36 -16.07 -17.29
N GLN A 1007 -33.80 -16.99 -16.43
CA GLN A 1007 -34.10 -16.67 -15.02
C GLN A 1007 -32.84 -16.27 -14.25
N VAL A 1008 -31.76 -17.05 -14.36
CA VAL A 1008 -30.47 -16.76 -13.70
C VAL A 1008 -29.91 -15.41 -14.17
N ARG A 1009 -30.11 -15.04 -15.44
CA ARG A 1009 -29.74 -13.73 -15.98
C ARG A 1009 -30.40 -12.57 -15.23
N ALA A 1010 -31.65 -12.71 -14.80
CA ALA A 1010 -32.34 -11.68 -14.01
C ALA A 1010 -31.66 -11.50 -12.65
N SER A 1011 -31.41 -12.58 -11.91
CA SER A 1011 -30.70 -12.52 -10.62
C SER A 1011 -29.25 -12.03 -10.74
N LEU A 1012 -28.58 -12.28 -11.87
CA LEU A 1012 -27.28 -11.67 -12.18
C LEU A 1012 -27.37 -10.16 -12.45
N TYR A 1013 -28.46 -9.67 -13.07
CA TYR A 1013 -28.73 -8.24 -13.18
C TYR A 1013 -29.02 -7.60 -11.83
N ASP A 1014 -29.77 -8.28 -10.94
CA ASP A 1014 -30.08 -7.77 -9.60
C ASP A 1014 -28.79 -7.57 -8.79
N LEU A 1015 -27.91 -8.58 -8.76
CA LEU A 1015 -26.57 -8.49 -8.13
C LEU A 1015 -25.74 -7.32 -8.67
N LEU A 1016 -25.70 -7.13 -9.99
CA LEU A 1016 -25.00 -5.99 -10.61
C LEU A 1016 -25.67 -4.63 -10.30
N SER A 1017 -26.99 -4.60 -10.14
CA SER A 1017 -27.74 -3.37 -9.80
C SER A 1017 -27.45 -2.90 -8.37
N HIS A 1018 -27.19 -3.85 -7.46
CA HIS A 1018 -26.70 -3.59 -6.10
C HIS A 1018 -25.18 -3.28 -6.04
N CYS A 1019 -24.57 -2.92 -7.18
CA CYS A 1019 -23.17 -2.51 -7.31
C CYS A 1019 -22.15 -3.58 -6.85
N ILE A 1020 -22.49 -4.86 -6.95
CA ILE A 1020 -21.58 -5.96 -6.59
C ILE A 1020 -20.66 -6.25 -7.78
N ASP A 1021 -19.35 -6.23 -7.56
CA ASP A 1021 -18.36 -6.47 -8.60
C ASP A 1021 -18.51 -7.86 -9.25
N SER A 1022 -18.57 -7.88 -10.59
CA SER A 1022 -18.64 -9.12 -11.39
C SER A 1022 -17.52 -10.12 -11.10
N THR A 1023 -16.31 -9.70 -10.75
CA THR A 1023 -15.22 -10.65 -10.42
C THR A 1023 -15.44 -11.31 -9.06
N THR A 1024 -16.15 -10.64 -8.14
CA THR A 1024 -16.62 -11.19 -6.86
C THR A 1024 -17.80 -12.14 -7.07
N ILE A 1025 -18.69 -11.82 -8.02
CA ILE A 1025 -19.80 -12.72 -8.43
C ILE A 1025 -19.24 -14.02 -9.01
N ILE A 1026 -18.33 -13.97 -10.01
CA ILE A 1026 -17.73 -15.19 -10.61
C ILE A 1026 -17.02 -16.03 -9.56
N LYS A 1027 -16.17 -15.42 -8.71
CA LYS A 1027 -15.42 -16.16 -7.68
C LYS A 1027 -16.36 -16.86 -6.70
N THR A 1028 -17.32 -16.14 -6.15
CA THR A 1028 -18.28 -16.70 -5.18
C THR A 1028 -19.12 -17.81 -5.82
N LEU A 1029 -19.64 -17.59 -7.04
CA LEU A 1029 -20.41 -18.59 -7.78
C LEU A 1029 -19.56 -19.85 -8.05
N THR A 1030 -18.32 -19.69 -8.49
CA THR A 1030 -17.40 -20.81 -8.74
C THR A 1030 -17.13 -21.62 -7.47
N TRP A 1031 -16.86 -20.96 -6.33
CA TRP A 1031 -16.65 -21.64 -5.04
C TRP A 1031 -17.92 -22.28 -4.46
N LYS A 1032 -19.13 -21.81 -4.83
CA LYS A 1032 -20.41 -22.46 -4.48
C LYS A 1032 -20.80 -23.59 -5.45
N LEU A 1033 -20.28 -23.58 -6.68
CA LEU A 1033 -20.47 -24.64 -7.68
C LEU A 1033 -19.51 -25.82 -7.49
N ILE A 1034 -18.21 -25.59 -7.22
CA ILE A 1034 -17.19 -26.65 -7.07
C ILE A 1034 -17.62 -27.80 -6.11
N PRO A 1035 -18.25 -27.56 -4.94
CA PRO A 1035 -18.72 -28.63 -4.06
C PRO A 1035 -19.94 -29.41 -4.58
N LYS A 1036 -20.55 -28.96 -5.68
CA LYS A 1036 -21.72 -29.54 -6.37
C LYS A 1036 -21.35 -30.18 -7.71
N THR A 1037 -20.06 -30.22 -8.07
CA THR A 1037 -19.55 -30.75 -9.34
C THR A 1037 -18.67 -31.98 -9.05
N ASP A 1038 -18.71 -32.98 -9.93
CA ASP A 1038 -17.82 -34.14 -9.89
C ASP A 1038 -16.34 -33.76 -10.06
N ASP A 1039 -15.44 -34.52 -9.42
CA ASP A 1039 -14.00 -34.19 -9.37
C ASP A 1039 -13.34 -34.04 -10.75
N ALA A 1040 -13.75 -34.85 -11.73
CA ALA A 1040 -13.24 -34.80 -13.10
C ALA A 1040 -13.51 -33.46 -13.82
N LEU A 1041 -14.62 -32.78 -13.50
CA LEU A 1041 -15.01 -31.51 -14.13
C LEU A 1041 -14.40 -30.28 -13.45
N LYS A 1042 -13.95 -30.38 -12.18
CA LYS A 1042 -13.45 -29.23 -11.41
C LYS A 1042 -12.32 -28.46 -12.11
N PRO A 1043 -11.31 -29.09 -12.76
CA PRO A 1043 -10.27 -28.37 -13.48
C PRO A 1043 -10.80 -27.51 -14.64
N GLU A 1044 -11.72 -28.05 -15.46
CA GLU A 1044 -12.33 -27.28 -16.56
C GLU A 1044 -13.21 -26.15 -16.01
N VAL A 1045 -14.04 -26.40 -14.99
CA VAL A 1045 -14.87 -25.34 -14.38
C VAL A 1045 -14.03 -24.17 -13.86
N ILE A 1046 -12.89 -24.46 -13.21
CA ILE A 1046 -11.95 -23.44 -12.73
C ILE A 1046 -11.28 -22.69 -13.90
N LYS A 1047 -10.84 -23.40 -14.94
CA LYS A 1047 -10.25 -22.85 -16.17
C LYS A 1047 -11.21 -21.89 -16.88
N TRP A 1048 -12.47 -22.27 -17.06
CA TRP A 1048 -13.49 -21.41 -17.67
C TRP A 1048 -13.87 -20.24 -16.76
N ALA A 1049 -13.97 -20.43 -15.44
CA ALA A 1049 -14.19 -19.34 -14.49
C ALA A 1049 -13.08 -18.28 -14.58
N ALA A 1050 -11.81 -18.70 -14.59
CA ALA A 1050 -10.66 -17.80 -14.71
C ALA A 1050 -10.65 -17.06 -16.07
N PHE A 1051 -10.97 -17.76 -17.16
CA PHE A 1051 -11.10 -17.16 -18.50
C PHE A 1051 -12.20 -16.07 -18.52
N TYR A 1052 -13.40 -16.36 -18.00
CA TYR A 1052 -14.47 -15.36 -17.98
C TYR A 1052 -14.23 -14.23 -16.97
N GLU A 1053 -13.54 -14.46 -15.84
CA GLU A 1053 -13.10 -13.37 -14.94
C GLU A 1053 -12.12 -12.42 -15.64
N HIS A 1054 -11.17 -12.97 -16.40
CA HIS A 1054 -10.24 -12.15 -17.19
C HIS A 1054 -10.99 -11.33 -18.25
N ARG A 1055 -11.98 -11.93 -18.92
CA ARG A 1055 -12.84 -11.24 -19.90
C ARG A 1055 -13.72 -10.15 -19.25
N CYS A 1056 -14.24 -10.35 -18.03
CA CYS A 1056 -14.93 -9.31 -17.25
C CYS A 1056 -14.09 -8.04 -17.03
N LYS A 1057 -12.76 -8.17 -16.88
CA LYS A 1057 -11.86 -7.02 -16.67
C LYS A 1057 -11.51 -6.29 -17.97
N MET A 1058 -11.66 -6.94 -19.12
CA MET A 1058 -11.46 -6.33 -20.44
C MET A 1058 -12.76 -5.75 -21.04
N GLY A 1059 -13.92 -6.31 -20.68
CA GLY A 1059 -15.22 -5.94 -21.24
C GLY A 1059 -15.96 -4.88 -20.43
N SER A 1060 -16.64 -3.96 -21.12
CA SER A 1060 -17.48 -2.93 -20.49
C SER A 1060 -18.87 -3.43 -20.04
N LYS A 1061 -19.37 -4.53 -20.62
CA LYS A 1061 -20.68 -5.13 -20.32
C LYS A 1061 -20.51 -6.43 -19.53
N GLN A 1062 -20.24 -6.31 -18.24
CA GLN A 1062 -19.94 -7.42 -17.33
C GLN A 1062 -20.95 -8.59 -17.41
N ILE A 1063 -22.26 -8.30 -17.55
CA ILE A 1063 -23.32 -9.31 -17.67
C ILE A 1063 -23.09 -10.32 -18.80
N PHE A 1064 -22.54 -9.91 -19.95
CA PHE A 1064 -22.29 -10.83 -21.08
C PHE A 1064 -21.26 -11.91 -20.73
N HIS A 1065 -20.32 -11.61 -19.83
CA HIS A 1065 -19.29 -12.56 -19.39
C HIS A 1065 -19.79 -13.45 -18.25
N LEU A 1066 -20.65 -12.94 -17.37
CA LEU A 1066 -21.36 -13.72 -16.35
C LEU A 1066 -22.32 -14.75 -16.99
N GLU A 1067 -23.15 -14.29 -17.93
CA GLU A 1067 -24.12 -15.10 -18.67
C GLU A 1067 -23.43 -16.20 -19.50
N ALA A 1068 -22.32 -15.85 -20.18
CA ALA A 1068 -21.53 -16.82 -20.92
C ALA A 1068 -20.81 -17.85 -20.03
N PHE A 1069 -20.35 -17.47 -18.83
CA PHE A 1069 -19.80 -18.42 -17.86
C PHE A 1069 -20.85 -19.44 -17.40
N VAL A 1070 -22.06 -18.98 -17.04
CA VAL A 1070 -23.16 -19.88 -16.64
C VAL A 1070 -23.56 -20.81 -17.79
N ALA A 1071 -23.72 -20.29 -19.00
CA ALA A 1071 -24.05 -21.10 -20.17
C ALA A 1071 -22.96 -22.16 -20.49
N LYS A 1072 -21.67 -21.79 -20.35
CA LYS A 1072 -20.56 -22.73 -20.53
C LYS A 1072 -20.52 -23.80 -19.43
N TYR A 1073 -20.79 -23.45 -18.18
CA TYR A 1073 -20.92 -24.41 -17.08
C TYR A 1073 -22.09 -25.38 -17.31
N MET A 1074 -23.27 -24.88 -17.68
CA MET A 1074 -24.45 -25.70 -17.98
C MET A 1074 -24.13 -26.76 -19.06
N ARG A 1075 -23.54 -26.33 -20.20
CA ARG A 1075 -23.13 -27.25 -21.27
C ARG A 1075 -22.06 -28.26 -20.84
N LEU A 1076 -21.06 -27.85 -20.05
CA LEU A 1076 -20.02 -28.76 -19.55
C LEU A 1076 -20.61 -29.86 -18.66
N TYR A 1077 -21.45 -29.48 -17.70
CA TYR A 1077 -22.09 -30.40 -16.77
C TYR A 1077 -23.07 -31.34 -17.50
N GLU A 1078 -23.81 -30.83 -18.48
CA GLU A 1078 -24.74 -31.61 -19.30
C GLU A 1078 -24.02 -32.60 -20.23
N SER A 1079 -22.96 -32.18 -20.94
CA SER A 1079 -22.16 -33.07 -21.81
C SER A 1079 -21.57 -34.24 -21.01
N PHE A 1080 -21.08 -33.98 -19.80
CA PHE A 1080 -20.60 -35.00 -18.87
C PHE A 1080 -21.73 -35.91 -18.36
N SER A 1081 -22.89 -35.34 -18.00
CA SER A 1081 -24.08 -36.11 -17.62
C SER A 1081 -24.59 -37.05 -18.74
N MET A 1082 -24.32 -36.71 -20.00
CA MET A 1082 -24.69 -37.48 -21.19
C MET A 1082 -23.58 -38.39 -21.72
N GLY A 1083 -22.37 -38.35 -21.14
CA GLY A 1083 -21.22 -39.15 -21.59
C GLY A 1083 -20.68 -38.77 -22.99
N ILE A 1084 -20.83 -37.51 -23.39
CA ILE A 1084 -20.40 -37.02 -24.72
C ILE A 1084 -18.98 -36.45 -24.64
N ASP A 1085 -18.04 -37.11 -25.32
CA ASP A 1085 -16.64 -36.71 -25.42
C ASP A 1085 -16.44 -35.38 -26.18
N PHE A 1086 -15.40 -34.64 -25.80
CA PHE A 1086 -15.25 -33.23 -26.16
C PHE A 1086 -14.47 -32.95 -27.46
N ASP A 1087 -13.77 -33.94 -28.02
CA ASP A 1087 -12.81 -33.76 -29.12
C ASP A 1087 -13.45 -33.76 -30.54
N SER A 1088 -14.76 -33.57 -30.65
CA SER A 1088 -15.52 -33.71 -31.91
C SER A 1088 -16.43 -32.53 -32.28
N ALA A 1089 -16.19 -31.31 -31.75
CA ALA A 1089 -17.01 -30.11 -32.06
C ALA A 1089 -16.26 -28.77 -31.93
#